data_AF-I4A7G1-F1
#
_entry.id   AF-I4A7G1-F1
#
_cell.length_a   1.000
_cell.length_b   1.000
_cell.length_c   1.000
_cell.angle_alpha   90.00
_cell.angle_beta   90.00
_cell.angle_gamma   90.00
#
_symmetry.space_group_name_H-M   'P 1'
#
loop_
_entity.id
_entity.type
_entity.pdbx_description
1 polymer ?
#
loop_
_entity_poly.entity_id
_entity_poly.type
_entity_poly.pdbx_seq_one_letter_code
_entity_poly.pdbx_strand_id
1 'polypeptide(L)'
;MMFIKEFGQIDINSIQEVGGKGANLGEMTQAGLPVPPGYCITAEAYRQFVSRAGLDELLAQLAEPSTMKNEDIALLSQEISQRILETPLPEEVAQEVVQAFTQVIGHGSLVAVRSSATAEDLPEASFAGQQESYLNIPLSELSNHIKLCWASLWTERAIHYRINNSFDQRQVFLAVVVQQMVDSEVSGVAFSVNPLNAKENEIVIESVWGLGEGIVSGKVTPDHYVINKQNDPIIRYIIADKEKMAVHPLNGPGTTFAEVAEDQRQRSSLSKKDILELTELIKRIEEHYQFPQDIEWAKTGNRYYILQARPITTLHKSTEQVDEHIGESEFFNFDPELEWTNLGGVKERYNKPSSVLGWSILEPCDTEGGLYAYRSISKKELPSPIFAANIYGYLYLNFTNLKSLQPLKMLEPYSSVPDWQQFAPKRTWFKELTLTIGSIKAGNKLINSLAKAFYAMLPDYLDNIDKHKKTDVKSLTMPELLDYIKNNLELAKQFFQLQLPSLSVTEALYNMLTGFMKKWLGDEDLSLSSKLVSGLPDNLTVRTNNKLWELTETVASSPYLRELLAQSTIPEFLSGLDDSAEGKALKAQLTNFLRDYGHLNVNMDIAEDFWWENPGIILAMVKGSLTADKRINPEEREQQKQKEREETEVLVRSKLNFVQRAIFDKLLKSTQSYMLLRDNRHFYVTMPFSLIKKAVVTLAERLTAQGYLLDPRDIYYLTLEELEGLLSHRLAWSQGYEKINRRKSAPRVALDDLPSLFKGWPKLSGDAAARQTGSVPSKNSGRGFALKGVAGSPGQVHGQVKIIYSPSDFSRFQAGDILVAENTDPAWTPLFSIASAVVTEHGGLLSHGAIVAREYGIPAVLGVKNATKIFRDGQTITVDGKKGAVYLE
;
A
#
# COMPACT_ATOMS: atom_id res chain seq x y z
N MET A 1 43.22 -10.24 7.71
CA MET A 1 41.96 -10.31 6.92
C MET A 1 42.25 -9.62 5.60
N MET A 2 41.62 -10.03 4.49
CA MET A 2 41.88 -9.41 3.19
C MET A 2 40.82 -8.33 2.95
N PHE A 3 41.22 -7.06 2.84
CA PHE A 3 40.30 -5.91 2.67
C PHE A 3 39.89 -5.71 1.22
N ILE A 4 40.62 -6.34 0.30
CA ILE A 4 40.37 -6.32 -1.13
C ILE A 4 39.96 -7.70 -1.63
N LYS A 5 39.00 -7.75 -2.56
CA LYS A 5 38.59 -8.94 -3.27
C LYS A 5 38.56 -8.67 -4.77
N GLU A 6 39.34 -9.39 -5.54
CA GLU A 6 39.31 -9.28 -7.01
C GLU A 6 38.02 -9.89 -7.56
N PHE A 7 37.50 -9.40 -8.70
CA PHE A 7 36.27 -9.96 -9.28
C PHE A 7 36.34 -11.47 -9.52
N GLY A 8 37.51 -12.02 -9.88
CA GLY A 8 37.69 -13.46 -10.04
C GLY A 8 37.62 -14.28 -8.74
N GLN A 9 37.51 -13.65 -7.58
CA GLN A 9 37.47 -14.28 -6.24
C GLN A 9 36.10 -14.16 -5.55
N ILE A 10 35.11 -13.55 -6.21
CA ILE A 10 33.79 -13.26 -5.64
C ILE A 10 32.68 -13.66 -6.62
N ASP A 11 31.51 -13.95 -6.07
CA ASP A 11 30.32 -14.45 -6.76
C ASP A 11 29.04 -13.84 -6.15
N ILE A 12 27.87 -14.29 -6.59
CA ILE A 12 26.59 -13.83 -6.05
C ILE A 12 26.40 -14.13 -4.54
N ASN A 13 27.13 -15.10 -3.97
CA ASN A 13 27.08 -15.40 -2.54
C ASN A 13 27.88 -14.40 -1.68
N SER A 14 28.69 -13.57 -2.33
CA SER A 14 29.58 -12.60 -1.69
C SER A 14 28.91 -11.25 -1.37
N ILE A 15 27.59 -11.11 -1.55
CA ILE A 15 26.83 -9.83 -1.37
C ILE A 15 27.09 -9.19 0.00
N GLN A 16 27.16 -9.98 1.07
CA GLN A 16 27.40 -9.45 2.42
C GLN A 16 28.82 -8.87 2.60
N GLU A 17 29.78 -9.28 1.77
CA GLU A 17 31.17 -8.81 1.82
C GLU A 17 31.42 -7.62 0.87
N VAL A 18 30.84 -7.65 -0.34
CA VAL A 18 31.19 -6.72 -1.43
C VAL A 18 30.00 -5.97 -2.04
N GLY A 19 28.81 -6.15 -1.48
CA GLY A 19 27.56 -5.54 -1.95
C GLY A 19 27.04 -6.13 -3.27
N GLY A 20 25.81 -5.75 -3.64
CA GLY A 20 25.10 -6.31 -4.80
C GLY A 20 25.82 -6.10 -6.13
N LYS A 21 26.37 -4.90 -6.38
CA LYS A 21 27.09 -4.61 -7.64
C LYS A 21 28.41 -5.37 -7.74
N GLY A 22 29.17 -5.41 -6.64
CA GLY A 22 30.43 -6.14 -6.57
C GLY A 22 30.22 -7.64 -6.82
N ALA A 23 29.22 -8.23 -6.17
CA ALA A 23 28.86 -9.64 -6.32
C ALA A 23 28.44 -9.98 -7.77
N ASN A 24 27.61 -9.13 -8.40
CA ASN A 24 27.21 -9.32 -9.81
C ASN A 24 28.39 -9.20 -10.79
N LEU A 25 29.32 -8.25 -10.56
CA LEU A 25 30.54 -8.14 -11.38
C LEU A 25 31.45 -9.36 -11.23
N GLY A 26 31.53 -9.93 -10.02
CA GLY A 26 32.20 -11.18 -9.74
C GLY A 26 31.59 -12.36 -10.48
N GLU A 27 30.27 -12.54 -10.34
CA GLU A 27 29.49 -13.59 -11.00
C GLU A 27 29.71 -13.58 -12.51
N MET A 28 29.58 -12.41 -13.16
CA MET A 28 29.82 -12.27 -14.59
C MET A 28 31.27 -12.59 -14.98
N THR A 29 32.24 -12.19 -14.17
CA THR A 29 33.67 -12.47 -14.41
C THR A 29 33.94 -13.98 -14.37
N GLN A 30 33.36 -14.69 -13.40
CA GLN A 30 33.48 -16.15 -13.29
C GLN A 30 32.76 -16.89 -14.43
N ALA A 31 31.65 -16.35 -14.91
CA ALA A 31 30.93 -16.84 -16.09
C ALA A 31 31.69 -16.61 -17.42
N GLY A 32 32.88 -15.99 -17.37
CA GLY A 32 33.71 -15.68 -18.53
C GLY A 32 33.08 -14.64 -19.46
N LEU A 33 32.25 -13.74 -18.92
CA LEU A 33 31.74 -12.58 -19.63
C LEU A 33 32.82 -11.48 -19.66
N PRO A 34 32.82 -10.59 -20.66
CA PRO A 34 33.89 -9.61 -20.84
C PRO A 34 33.72 -8.42 -19.86
N VAL A 35 33.98 -8.64 -18.58
CA VAL A 35 33.96 -7.60 -17.56
C VAL A 35 35.35 -6.93 -17.49
N PRO A 36 35.45 -5.59 -17.43
CA PRO A 36 36.73 -4.93 -17.17
C PRO A 36 37.36 -5.40 -15.85
N PRO A 37 38.68 -5.57 -15.79
CA PRO A 37 39.39 -5.89 -14.55
C PRO A 37 39.02 -4.94 -13.42
N GLY A 38 38.88 -5.48 -12.22
CA GLY A 38 38.48 -4.72 -11.05
C GLY A 38 38.51 -5.52 -9.77
N TYR A 39 38.31 -4.81 -8.68
CA TYR A 39 38.27 -5.37 -7.34
C TYR A 39 37.29 -4.57 -6.47
N CYS A 40 36.86 -5.20 -5.38
CA CYS A 40 36.01 -4.61 -4.37
C CYS A 40 36.81 -4.35 -3.10
N ILE A 41 36.65 -3.15 -2.55
CA ILE A 41 37.00 -2.83 -1.17
C ILE A 41 35.84 -3.30 -0.31
N THR A 42 36.10 -4.24 0.60
CA THR A 42 35.05 -4.96 1.32
C THR A 42 34.34 -4.09 2.36
N ALA A 43 33.14 -4.50 2.75
CA ALA A 43 32.39 -3.93 3.87
C ALA A 43 33.19 -3.96 5.20
N GLU A 44 34.12 -4.90 5.35
CA GLU A 44 35.03 -4.97 6.51
C GLU A 44 36.03 -3.81 6.54
N ALA A 45 36.56 -3.41 5.38
CA ALA A 45 37.43 -2.23 5.29
C ALA A 45 36.70 -0.96 5.72
N TYR A 46 35.42 -0.83 5.35
CA TYR A 46 34.56 0.25 5.81
C TYR A 46 34.31 0.19 7.33
N ARG A 47 34.02 -0.98 7.90
CA ARG A 47 33.86 -1.14 9.36
C ARG A 47 35.09 -0.69 10.13
N GLN A 48 36.27 -1.08 9.69
CA GLN A 48 37.52 -0.62 10.33
C GLN A 48 37.73 0.89 10.19
N PHE A 49 37.37 1.46 9.04
CA PHE A 49 37.42 2.91 8.84
C PHE A 49 36.48 3.65 9.80
N VAL A 50 35.24 3.17 9.96
CA VAL A 50 34.25 3.75 10.89
C VAL A 50 34.81 3.85 12.31
N SER A 51 35.38 2.76 12.83
CA SER A 51 36.00 2.75 14.15
C SER A 51 37.23 3.66 14.24
N ARG A 52 38.06 3.73 13.19
CA ARG A 52 39.25 4.60 13.16
C ARG A 52 38.89 6.09 13.12
N ALA A 53 37.80 6.44 12.43
CA ALA A 53 37.29 7.80 12.29
C ALA A 53 36.52 8.29 13.53
N GLY A 54 36.26 7.40 14.50
CA GLY A 54 35.49 7.69 15.71
C GLY A 54 34.03 7.99 15.37
N LEU A 55 33.49 7.33 14.35
CA LEU A 55 32.12 7.53 13.90
C LEU A 55 31.11 6.74 14.74
N ASP A 56 31.54 5.74 15.52
CA ASP A 56 30.65 4.87 16.29
C ASP A 56 29.66 5.65 17.18
N GLU A 57 30.12 6.72 17.84
CA GLU A 57 29.29 7.57 18.68
C GLU A 57 28.29 8.42 17.87
N LEU A 58 28.70 8.93 16.71
CA LEU A 58 27.83 9.71 15.81
C LEU A 58 26.78 8.81 15.15
N LEU A 59 27.17 7.60 14.76
CA LEU A 59 26.26 6.59 14.20
C LEU A 59 25.31 6.03 15.26
N ALA A 60 25.76 5.94 16.52
CA ALA A 60 24.89 5.56 17.64
C ALA A 60 23.78 6.59 17.90
N GLN A 61 24.04 7.89 17.70
CA GLN A 61 23.00 8.92 17.75
C GLN A 61 21.93 8.71 16.66
N LEU A 62 22.34 8.20 15.49
CA LEU A 62 21.43 7.83 14.40
C LEU A 62 20.73 6.48 14.62
N ALA A 63 21.04 5.71 15.67
CA ALA A 63 20.43 4.41 15.94
C ALA A 63 18.99 4.51 16.47
N GLU A 64 18.60 5.68 16.99
CA GLU A 64 17.22 6.00 17.39
C GLU A 64 16.71 7.24 16.64
N PRO A 65 16.61 7.17 15.30
CA PRO A 65 16.37 8.35 14.46
C PRO A 65 14.96 8.94 14.64
N SER A 66 14.04 8.20 15.25
CA SER A 66 12.68 8.66 15.55
C SER A 66 12.66 9.88 16.47
N THR A 67 13.72 10.11 17.24
CA THR A 67 13.86 11.15 18.27
C THR A 67 14.42 12.48 17.73
N MET A 68 15.01 12.44 16.54
CA MET A 68 15.79 13.54 15.97
C MET A 68 14.92 14.49 15.16
N LYS A 69 15.15 15.80 15.29
CA LYS A 69 14.56 16.78 14.34
C LYS A 69 15.31 16.70 13.02
N ASN A 70 14.66 17.10 11.92
CA ASN A 70 15.32 17.15 10.61
C ASN A 70 16.58 18.04 10.62
N GLU A 71 16.58 19.11 11.42
CA GLU A 71 17.75 19.99 11.60
C GLU A 71 18.93 19.25 12.24
N ASP A 72 18.67 18.36 13.21
CA ASP A 72 19.70 17.57 13.89
C ASP A 72 20.28 16.49 12.94
N ILE A 73 19.43 15.90 12.10
CA ILE A 73 19.85 14.94 11.06
C ILE A 73 20.74 15.63 10.02
N ALA A 74 20.39 16.85 9.59
CA ALA A 74 21.21 17.62 8.66
C ALA A 74 22.59 17.95 9.26
N LEU A 75 22.65 18.34 10.53
CA LEU A 75 23.91 18.59 11.25
C LEU A 75 24.76 17.32 11.38
N LEU A 76 24.16 16.19 11.81
CA LEU A 76 24.88 14.92 11.91
C LEU A 76 25.36 14.42 10.55
N SER A 77 24.54 14.54 9.51
CA SER A 77 24.92 14.19 8.13
C SER A 77 26.17 14.96 7.70
N GLN A 78 26.20 16.26 7.97
CA GLN A 78 27.33 17.12 7.64
C GLN A 78 28.58 16.74 8.46
N GLU A 79 28.42 16.51 9.77
CA GLU A 79 29.53 16.15 10.66
C GLU A 79 30.14 14.78 10.29
N ILE A 80 29.30 13.77 10.05
CA ILE A 80 29.74 12.43 9.63
C ILE A 80 30.47 12.52 8.29
N SER A 81 29.89 13.22 7.31
CA SER A 81 30.50 13.37 5.98
C SER A 81 31.84 14.08 6.07
N GLN A 82 31.94 15.16 6.86
CA GLN A 82 33.20 15.87 7.09
C GLN A 82 34.25 14.98 7.74
N ARG A 83 33.87 14.22 8.78
CA ARG A 83 34.78 13.32 9.49
C ARG A 83 35.30 12.20 8.59
N ILE A 84 34.44 11.65 7.73
CA ILE A 84 34.85 10.65 6.72
C ILE A 84 35.88 11.27 5.78
N LEU A 85 35.66 12.48 5.26
CA LEU A 85 36.55 13.09 4.28
C LEU A 85 37.90 13.52 4.88
N GLU A 86 37.93 13.96 6.14
CA GLU A 86 39.16 14.40 6.83
C GLU A 86 40.01 13.23 7.34
N THR A 87 39.39 12.08 7.63
CA THR A 87 40.12 10.91 8.15
C THR A 87 40.89 10.20 7.03
N PRO A 88 42.20 9.93 7.18
CA PRO A 88 42.95 9.13 6.21
C PRO A 88 42.53 7.65 6.27
N LEU A 89 42.66 6.93 5.15
CA LEU A 89 42.46 5.48 5.13
C LEU A 89 43.43 4.78 6.11
N PRO A 90 43.02 3.71 6.81
CA PRO A 90 43.93 2.84 7.54
C PRO A 90 45.10 2.41 6.65
N GLU A 91 46.31 2.39 7.20
CA GLU A 91 47.53 2.15 6.42
C GLU A 91 47.50 0.78 5.70
N GLU A 92 46.98 -0.24 6.37
CA GLU A 92 46.80 -1.59 5.80
C GLU A 92 45.85 -1.57 4.58
N VAL A 93 44.70 -0.90 4.70
CA VAL A 93 43.73 -0.74 3.60
C VAL A 93 44.34 0.06 2.45
N ALA A 94 45.04 1.16 2.75
CA ALA A 94 45.67 1.99 1.73
C ALA A 94 46.75 1.24 0.95
N GLN A 95 47.57 0.43 1.63
CA GLN A 95 48.59 -0.42 0.99
C GLN A 95 47.94 -1.48 0.10
N GLU A 96 46.91 -2.18 0.57
CA GLU A 96 46.20 -3.17 -0.24
C GLU A 96 45.51 -2.55 -1.47
N VAL A 97 44.91 -1.35 -1.34
CA VAL A 97 44.30 -0.61 -2.47
C VAL A 97 45.35 -0.29 -3.54
N VAL A 98 46.51 0.24 -3.16
CA VAL A 98 47.59 0.58 -4.10
C VAL A 98 48.18 -0.67 -4.76
N GLN A 99 48.35 -1.74 -3.98
CA GLN A 99 48.82 -3.02 -4.48
C GLN A 99 47.84 -3.62 -5.50
N ALA A 100 46.56 -3.70 -5.16
CA ALA A 100 45.51 -4.21 -6.05
C ALA A 100 45.36 -3.35 -7.32
N PHE A 101 45.45 -2.03 -7.20
CA PHE A 101 45.47 -1.16 -8.37
C PHE A 101 46.64 -1.50 -9.31
N THR A 102 47.83 -1.68 -8.77
CA THR A 102 49.03 -1.97 -9.56
C THR A 102 48.99 -3.36 -10.20
N GLN A 103 48.45 -4.37 -9.49
CA GLN A 103 48.43 -5.76 -9.93
C GLN A 103 47.25 -6.09 -10.86
N VAL A 104 46.06 -5.55 -10.58
CA VAL A 104 44.81 -5.88 -11.27
C VAL A 104 44.50 -4.90 -12.40
N ILE A 105 44.73 -3.60 -12.18
CA ILE A 105 44.37 -2.54 -13.14
C ILE A 105 45.58 -2.10 -14.00
N GLY A 106 46.75 -1.98 -13.38
CA GLY A 106 48.00 -1.54 -14.02
C GLY A 106 48.30 -0.05 -13.86
N HIS A 107 49.59 0.31 -13.89
CA HIS A 107 50.06 1.69 -13.75
C HIS A 107 49.60 2.60 -14.89
N GLY A 108 49.19 3.83 -14.56
CA GLY A 108 48.77 4.84 -15.53
C GLY A 108 47.33 4.71 -16.02
N SER A 109 46.63 3.65 -15.63
CA SER A 109 45.20 3.45 -15.89
C SER A 109 44.32 4.40 -15.07
N LEU A 110 43.09 4.59 -15.52
CA LEU A 110 42.02 5.27 -14.78
C LEU A 110 40.98 4.25 -14.33
N VAL A 111 40.26 4.57 -13.26
CA VAL A 111 39.22 3.68 -12.70
C VAL A 111 37.88 4.39 -12.50
N ALA A 112 36.81 3.61 -12.58
CA ALA A 112 35.51 3.94 -12.02
C ALA A 112 35.50 3.51 -10.55
N VAL A 113 35.08 4.41 -9.67
CA VAL A 113 34.89 4.15 -8.23
C VAL A 113 33.40 4.22 -7.95
N ARG A 114 32.78 3.09 -7.60
CA ARG A 114 31.33 2.95 -7.50
C ARG A 114 30.95 2.37 -6.14
N SER A 115 29.94 2.96 -5.49
CA SER A 115 29.39 2.36 -4.27
C SER A 115 28.62 1.07 -4.56
N SER A 116 28.76 0.08 -3.67
CA SER A 116 28.09 -1.22 -3.72
C SER A 116 27.59 -1.57 -2.32
N ALA A 117 26.29 -1.41 -2.07
CA ALA A 117 25.74 -1.59 -0.73
C ALA A 117 25.43 -3.06 -0.43
N THR A 118 25.59 -3.48 0.83
CA THR A 118 25.29 -4.85 1.26
C THR A 118 23.80 -5.10 1.49
N ALA A 119 23.01 -4.03 1.61
CA ALA A 119 21.55 -4.05 1.79
C ALA A 119 20.77 -3.75 0.49
N GLU A 120 21.43 -3.75 -0.67
CA GLU A 120 20.91 -3.27 -1.95
C GLU A 120 19.86 -4.19 -2.60
N ASP A 121 19.67 -5.41 -2.09
CA ASP A 121 18.79 -6.43 -2.70
C ASP A 121 17.62 -6.89 -1.81
N LEU A 122 17.10 -6.01 -0.93
CA LEU A 122 15.69 -6.14 -0.55
C LEU A 122 14.86 -5.73 -1.78
N PRO A 123 13.86 -6.51 -2.23
CA PRO A 123 13.07 -6.21 -3.43
C PRO A 123 12.39 -4.83 -3.44
N GLU A 124 12.27 -4.20 -2.27
CA GLU A 124 11.69 -2.87 -2.08
C GLU A 124 12.72 -1.73 -1.94
N ALA A 125 14.02 -2.05 -1.79
CA ALA A 125 15.06 -1.08 -1.49
C ALA A 125 16.00 -0.80 -2.67
N SER A 126 15.44 -0.29 -3.77
CA SER A 126 16.29 0.26 -4.83
C SER A 126 16.91 1.58 -4.35
N PHE A 127 18.18 1.56 -3.93
CA PHE A 127 18.99 2.77 -3.76
C PHE A 127 19.33 3.45 -5.10
N ALA A 128 18.64 3.11 -6.19
CA ALA A 128 18.87 3.65 -7.53
C ALA A 128 18.79 5.17 -7.53
N GLY A 129 19.87 5.80 -7.99
CA GLY A 129 20.01 7.26 -8.06
C GLY A 129 20.31 7.96 -6.73
N GLN A 130 20.58 7.22 -5.64
CA GLN A 130 21.00 7.78 -4.34
C GLN A 130 22.47 7.49 -3.99
N GLN A 131 23.17 6.78 -4.87
CA GLN A 131 24.52 6.26 -4.67
C GLN A 131 25.47 6.83 -5.73
N GLU A 132 26.61 7.36 -5.29
CA GLU A 132 27.56 8.09 -6.13
C GLU A 132 28.49 7.15 -6.90
N SER A 133 28.78 7.50 -8.16
CA SER A 133 29.76 6.82 -9.00
C SER A 133 30.68 7.86 -9.63
N TYR A 134 31.97 7.67 -9.45
CA TYR A 134 33.00 8.60 -9.92
C TYR A 134 33.80 7.95 -11.04
N LEU A 135 33.84 8.59 -12.21
CA LEU A 135 34.51 8.08 -13.39
C LEU A 135 35.86 8.76 -13.60
N ASN A 136 36.76 8.08 -14.33
CA ASN A 136 38.06 8.62 -14.74
C ASN A 136 38.97 9.03 -13.57
N ILE A 137 39.02 8.21 -12.53
CA ILE A 137 39.80 8.51 -11.32
C ILE A 137 41.23 7.96 -11.46
N PRO A 138 42.27 8.80 -11.32
CA PRO A 138 43.64 8.33 -11.26
C PRO A 138 43.99 7.79 -9.87
N LEU A 139 45.04 6.96 -9.78
CA LEU A 139 45.51 6.40 -8.51
C LEU A 139 45.75 7.45 -7.41
N SER A 140 46.25 8.63 -7.77
CA SER A 140 46.52 9.72 -6.82
C SER A 140 45.28 10.26 -6.12
N GLU A 141 44.10 10.09 -6.72
CA GLU A 141 42.81 10.58 -6.19
C GLU A 141 41.92 9.43 -5.67
N LEU A 142 42.35 8.18 -5.84
CA LEU A 142 41.54 7.01 -5.52
C LEU A 142 41.10 6.98 -4.06
N SER A 143 42.03 7.24 -3.12
CA SER A 143 41.71 7.27 -1.69
C SER A 143 40.65 8.32 -1.33
N ASN A 144 40.64 9.46 -2.02
CA ASN A 144 39.62 10.49 -1.80
C ASN A 144 38.26 10.04 -2.31
N HIS A 145 38.20 9.40 -3.49
CA HIS A 145 36.95 8.95 -4.09
C HIS A 145 36.33 7.75 -3.37
N ILE A 146 37.16 6.89 -2.77
CA ILE A 146 36.68 5.83 -1.85
C ILE A 146 35.94 6.46 -0.66
N LYS A 147 36.54 7.49 -0.04
CA LYS A 147 35.91 8.21 1.08
C LYS A 147 34.65 8.96 0.65
N LEU A 148 34.61 9.51 -0.57
CA LEU A 148 33.40 10.13 -1.13
C LEU A 148 32.26 9.10 -1.28
N CYS A 149 32.54 7.89 -1.77
CA CYS A 149 31.54 6.80 -1.79
C CYS A 149 31.05 6.46 -0.37
N TRP A 150 31.93 6.35 0.61
CA TRP A 150 31.52 6.11 2.01
C TRP A 150 30.70 7.27 2.58
N ALA A 151 31.06 8.51 2.28
CA ALA A 151 30.31 9.68 2.69
C ALA A 151 28.93 9.75 2.03
N SER A 152 28.77 9.27 0.79
CA SER A 152 27.47 9.26 0.11
C SER A 152 26.42 8.41 0.84
N LEU A 153 26.85 7.43 1.64
CA LEU A 153 25.96 6.67 2.53
C LEU A 153 25.28 7.55 3.57
N TRP A 154 25.89 8.66 3.97
CA TRP A 154 25.45 9.50 5.10
C TRP A 154 24.91 10.86 4.68
N THR A 155 24.48 11.02 3.43
CA THR A 155 23.72 12.21 3.02
C THR A 155 22.37 12.29 3.73
N GLU A 156 21.86 13.50 3.97
CA GLU A 156 20.55 13.73 4.60
C GLU A 156 19.44 12.90 3.94
N ARG A 157 19.41 12.88 2.60
CA ARG A 157 18.45 12.08 1.82
C ARG A 157 18.59 10.57 2.09
N ALA A 158 19.81 10.04 2.11
CA ALA A 158 20.06 8.62 2.33
C ALA A 158 19.73 8.21 3.77
N ILE A 159 20.01 9.07 4.75
CA ILE A 159 19.64 8.88 6.15
C ILE A 159 18.11 8.84 6.28
N HIS A 160 17.38 9.85 5.80
CA HIS A 160 15.92 9.87 5.85
C HIS A 160 15.28 8.68 5.14
N TYR A 161 15.81 8.28 3.97
CA TYR A 161 15.33 7.10 3.27
C TYR A 161 15.44 5.85 4.15
N ARG A 162 16.59 5.64 4.81
CA ARG A 162 16.79 4.49 5.69
C ARG A 162 15.90 4.55 6.94
N ILE A 163 15.71 5.74 7.51
CA ILE A 163 14.80 5.97 8.64
C ILE A 163 13.37 5.58 8.26
N ASN A 164 12.87 6.08 7.12
CA ASN A 164 11.51 5.82 6.65
C ASN A 164 11.26 4.34 6.32
N ASN A 165 12.31 3.61 5.94
CA ASN A 165 12.25 2.17 5.66
C ASN A 165 12.71 1.29 6.84
N SER A 166 12.87 1.87 8.04
CA SER A 166 13.22 1.16 9.28
C SER A 166 14.52 0.35 9.21
N PHE A 167 15.52 0.80 8.45
CA PHE A 167 16.84 0.19 8.43
C PHE A 167 17.66 0.58 9.67
N ASP A 168 18.27 -0.41 10.34
CA ASP A 168 19.25 -0.14 11.40
C ASP A 168 20.49 0.50 10.79
N GLN A 169 20.72 1.77 11.13
CA GLN A 169 21.85 2.56 10.62
C GLN A 169 23.20 1.91 10.93
N ARG A 170 23.31 1.11 11.99
CA ARG A 170 24.55 0.41 12.40
C ARG A 170 24.83 -0.84 11.58
N GLN A 171 23.85 -1.35 10.85
CA GLN A 171 23.96 -2.57 10.06
C GLN A 171 24.10 -2.30 8.56
N VAL A 172 24.16 -1.02 8.16
CA VAL A 172 24.35 -0.65 6.77
C VAL A 172 25.84 -0.46 6.50
N PHE A 173 26.37 -1.35 5.66
CA PHE A 173 27.76 -1.30 5.22
C PHE A 173 27.82 -1.03 3.72
N LEU A 174 28.89 -0.36 3.32
CA LEU A 174 29.13 0.00 1.92
C LEU A 174 30.49 -0.54 1.49
N ALA A 175 30.45 -1.47 0.54
CA ALA A 175 31.63 -1.83 -0.23
C ALA A 175 31.83 -0.82 -1.36
N VAL A 176 33.04 -0.76 -1.89
CA VAL A 176 33.38 0.12 -3.02
C VAL A 176 34.00 -0.70 -4.13
N VAL A 177 33.40 -0.64 -5.31
CA VAL A 177 33.91 -1.26 -6.52
C VAL A 177 34.91 -0.31 -7.17
N VAL A 178 36.11 -0.82 -7.45
CA VAL A 178 37.15 -0.15 -8.24
C VAL A 178 37.34 -0.94 -9.51
N GLN A 179 36.88 -0.38 -10.63
CA GLN A 179 36.86 -1.05 -11.93
C GLN A 179 37.68 -0.24 -12.95
N GLN A 180 38.45 -0.90 -13.81
CA GLN A 180 39.19 -0.23 -14.87
C GLN A 180 38.24 0.57 -15.79
N MET A 181 38.58 1.82 -16.08
CA MET A 181 37.83 2.62 -17.06
C MET A 181 38.01 2.05 -18.46
N VAL A 182 36.90 1.97 -19.19
CA VAL A 182 36.89 1.65 -20.62
C VAL A 182 36.76 2.97 -21.38
N ASP A 183 37.82 3.33 -22.11
CA ASP A 183 37.79 4.46 -23.05
C ASP A 183 36.94 4.07 -24.26
N SER A 184 35.64 4.33 -24.14
CA SER A 184 34.63 3.84 -25.08
C SER A 184 34.41 4.82 -26.22
N GLU A 185 34.48 4.29 -27.43
CA GLU A 185 34.04 5.00 -28.64
C GLU A 185 32.51 5.02 -28.70
N VAL A 186 31.88 3.94 -28.22
CA VAL A 186 30.44 3.74 -28.16
C VAL A 186 30.11 3.06 -26.84
N SER A 187 29.02 3.46 -26.20
CA SER A 187 28.51 2.83 -24.99
C SER A 187 26.99 2.89 -24.97
N GLY A 188 26.39 2.14 -24.05
CA GLY A 188 24.94 2.04 -24.04
C GLY A 188 24.37 1.21 -22.90
N VAL A 189 23.05 1.12 -22.93
CA VAL A 189 22.27 0.18 -22.13
C VAL A 189 21.57 -0.80 -23.05
N ALA A 190 21.37 -2.02 -22.58
CA ALA A 190 20.62 -3.03 -23.28
C ALA A 190 19.69 -3.76 -22.31
N PHE A 191 18.49 -4.04 -22.79
CA PHE A 191 17.50 -4.82 -22.07
C PHE A 191 17.32 -6.13 -22.80
N SER A 192 17.51 -7.24 -22.09
CA SER A 192 17.29 -8.57 -22.67
C SER A 192 15.81 -8.81 -22.99
N VAL A 193 14.90 -8.00 -22.46
CA VAL A 193 13.48 -7.97 -22.81
C VAL A 193 13.08 -6.54 -23.09
N ASN A 194 12.23 -6.30 -24.10
CA ASN A 194 11.80 -4.94 -24.42
C ASN A 194 11.04 -4.29 -23.25
N PRO A 195 11.59 -3.23 -22.61
CA PRO A 195 11.02 -2.67 -21.39
C PRO A 195 9.74 -1.86 -21.64
N LEU A 196 9.48 -1.47 -22.89
CA LEU A 196 8.31 -0.68 -23.26
C LEU A 196 7.06 -1.54 -23.49
N ASN A 197 7.26 -2.79 -23.91
CA ASN A 197 6.15 -3.68 -24.26
C ASN A 197 6.17 -5.05 -23.58
N ALA A 198 7.23 -5.35 -22.83
CA ALA A 198 7.56 -6.61 -22.17
C ALA A 198 7.51 -7.86 -23.06
N LYS A 199 7.76 -7.71 -24.36
CA LYS A 199 7.91 -8.85 -25.25
C LYS A 199 9.25 -9.54 -25.00
N GLU A 200 9.19 -10.72 -24.40
CA GLU A 200 10.38 -11.51 -24.04
C GLU A 200 11.21 -11.95 -25.25
N ASN A 201 10.64 -11.95 -26.45
CA ASN A 201 11.35 -12.25 -27.69
C ASN A 201 11.99 -11.02 -28.34
N GLU A 202 11.93 -9.84 -27.72
CA GLU A 202 12.55 -8.60 -28.22
C GLU A 202 13.68 -8.16 -27.27
N ILE A 203 14.87 -7.93 -27.82
CA ILE A 203 15.98 -7.25 -27.14
C ILE A 203 15.96 -5.78 -27.55
N VAL A 204 16.16 -4.88 -26.60
CA VAL A 204 16.31 -3.44 -26.85
C VAL A 204 17.75 -3.03 -26.56
N ILE A 205 18.38 -2.35 -27.50
CA ILE A 205 19.73 -1.79 -27.36
C ILE A 205 19.62 -0.29 -27.58
N GLU A 206 20.15 0.49 -26.65
CA GLU A 206 20.32 1.93 -26.81
C GLU A 206 21.80 2.29 -26.77
N SER A 207 22.26 3.15 -27.67
CA SER A 207 23.68 3.52 -27.75
C SER A 207 23.95 4.98 -28.06
N VAL A 208 25.05 5.49 -27.50
CA VAL A 208 25.58 6.83 -27.70
C VAL A 208 27.06 6.78 -28.07
N TRP A 209 27.56 7.87 -28.66
CA TRP A 209 29.00 8.08 -28.81
C TRP A 209 29.65 8.41 -27.46
N GLY A 210 30.88 7.96 -27.25
CA GLY A 210 31.66 8.22 -26.03
C GLY A 210 31.22 7.37 -24.82
N LEU A 211 31.42 7.92 -23.63
CA LEU A 211 31.19 7.25 -22.33
C LEU A 211 29.70 7.12 -21.98
N GLY A 212 29.36 6.06 -21.23
CA GLY A 212 27.96 5.70 -20.90
C GLY A 212 27.26 6.70 -19.97
N GLU A 213 27.99 7.62 -19.34
CA GLU A 213 27.38 8.65 -18.50
C GLU A 213 26.42 9.56 -19.28
N GLY A 214 26.63 9.74 -20.58
CA GLY A 214 25.73 10.55 -21.42
C GLY A 214 24.29 10.00 -21.48
N ILE A 215 24.14 8.67 -21.53
CA ILE A 215 22.83 7.99 -21.58
C ILE A 215 22.24 7.84 -20.17
N VAL A 216 23.02 7.41 -19.18
CA VAL A 216 22.54 7.20 -17.80
C VAL A 216 22.08 8.51 -17.14
N SER A 217 22.72 9.64 -17.46
CA SER A 217 22.32 10.97 -16.96
C SER A 217 21.17 11.62 -17.75
N GLY A 218 20.71 11.00 -18.84
CA GLY A 218 19.66 11.55 -19.71
C GLY A 218 20.05 12.81 -20.49
N LYS A 219 21.35 13.14 -20.57
CA LYS A 219 21.87 14.35 -21.23
C LYS A 219 22.07 14.19 -22.73
N VAL A 220 22.10 12.96 -23.24
CA VAL A 220 22.26 12.62 -24.66
C VAL A 220 21.14 11.68 -25.08
N THR A 221 20.47 11.99 -26.19
CA THR A 221 19.45 11.10 -26.78
C THR A 221 20.14 9.96 -27.55
N PRO A 222 19.89 8.68 -27.20
CA PRO A 222 20.58 7.56 -27.82
C PRO A 222 19.94 7.12 -29.14
N ASP A 223 20.71 6.39 -29.94
CA ASP A 223 20.13 5.51 -30.96
C ASP A 223 19.37 4.38 -30.28
N HIS A 224 18.31 3.90 -30.90
CA HIS A 224 17.44 2.87 -30.32
C HIS A 224 17.20 1.74 -31.33
N TYR A 225 17.53 0.51 -30.93
CA TYR A 225 17.41 -0.70 -31.75
C TYR A 225 16.55 -1.74 -31.04
N VAL A 226 15.65 -2.38 -31.78
CA VAL A 226 14.82 -3.50 -31.30
C VAL A 226 15.11 -4.72 -32.16
N ILE A 227 15.51 -5.83 -31.54
CA ILE A 227 15.98 -7.06 -32.20
C ILE A 227 15.10 -8.23 -31.79
N ASN A 228 14.72 -9.08 -32.74
CA ASN A 228 14.00 -10.33 -32.42
C ASN A 228 14.99 -11.44 -32.02
N LYS A 229 14.80 -12.05 -30.85
CA LYS A 229 15.68 -13.12 -30.33
C LYS A 229 15.71 -14.40 -31.16
N GLN A 230 14.63 -14.71 -31.90
CA GLN A 230 14.46 -16.02 -32.55
C GLN A 230 15.11 -16.12 -33.92
N ASN A 231 15.13 -15.02 -34.69
CA ASN A 231 15.60 -15.02 -36.08
C ASN A 231 16.67 -13.95 -36.38
N ASP A 232 17.02 -13.13 -35.37
CA ASP A 232 17.96 -12.01 -35.43
C ASP A 232 17.72 -10.86 -36.46
N PRO A 233 16.52 -10.61 -37.03
CA PRO A 233 16.32 -9.35 -37.74
C PRO A 233 16.19 -8.19 -36.73
N ILE A 234 16.82 -7.06 -37.08
CA ILE A 234 16.52 -5.76 -36.47
C ILE A 234 15.07 -5.41 -36.88
N ILE A 235 14.16 -5.46 -35.90
CA ILE A 235 12.73 -5.18 -36.08
C ILE A 235 12.50 -3.68 -36.31
N ARG A 236 13.24 -2.85 -35.56
CA ARG A 236 13.13 -1.39 -35.59
C ARG A 236 14.48 -0.77 -35.24
N TYR A 237 14.81 0.34 -35.90
CA TYR A 237 15.93 1.18 -35.49
C TYR A 237 15.54 2.66 -35.64
N ILE A 238 15.94 3.48 -34.68
CA ILE A 238 15.78 4.93 -34.67
C ILE A 238 17.17 5.52 -34.43
N ILE A 239 17.60 6.41 -35.33
CA ILE A 239 18.87 7.12 -35.18
C ILE A 239 18.56 8.51 -34.63
N ALA A 240 19.16 8.85 -33.50
CA ALA A 240 18.99 10.13 -32.84
C ALA A 240 20.05 11.13 -33.27
N ASP A 241 19.72 12.42 -33.14
CA ASP A 241 20.69 13.52 -33.26
C ASP A 241 21.59 13.56 -32.01
N LYS A 242 22.74 12.90 -32.08
CA LYS A 242 23.68 12.82 -30.96
C LYS A 242 24.58 14.05 -30.95
N GLU A 243 24.05 15.22 -30.61
CA GLU A 243 24.78 16.51 -30.67
C GLU A 243 26.08 16.52 -29.82
N LYS A 244 26.09 15.78 -28.71
CA LYS A 244 27.17 15.75 -27.73
C LYS A 244 27.49 14.32 -27.31
N MET A 245 28.73 14.10 -26.87
CA MET A 245 29.21 12.84 -26.30
C MET A 245 29.95 13.10 -24.99
N ALA A 246 29.83 12.18 -24.04
CA ALA A 246 30.59 12.23 -22.79
C ALA A 246 32.01 11.73 -23.04
N VAL A 247 33.01 12.49 -22.60
CA VAL A 247 34.43 12.20 -22.80
C VAL A 247 35.23 12.46 -21.51
N HIS A 248 36.40 11.85 -21.44
CA HIS A 248 37.40 12.17 -20.42
C HIS A 248 37.90 13.63 -20.62
N PRO A 249 37.90 14.48 -19.57
CA PRO A 249 38.41 15.85 -19.67
C PRO A 249 39.94 15.85 -19.87
N LEU A 250 40.48 16.78 -20.68
CA LEU A 250 41.93 16.83 -20.95
C LEU A 250 42.79 16.98 -19.68
N ASN A 251 42.24 17.58 -18.62
CA ASN A 251 42.89 17.76 -17.33
C ASN A 251 41.91 17.44 -16.18
N GLY A 252 42.29 16.52 -15.29
CA GLY A 252 41.56 16.21 -14.06
C GLY A 252 40.63 14.99 -14.14
N PRO A 253 40.07 14.55 -12.99
CA PRO A 253 39.13 13.44 -12.93
C PRO A 253 37.73 13.82 -13.42
N GLY A 254 36.86 12.83 -13.63
CA GLY A 254 35.46 13.01 -13.99
C GLY A 254 35.19 12.99 -15.50
N THR A 255 34.07 13.56 -15.92
CA THR A 255 33.59 13.56 -17.31
C THR A 255 33.20 14.96 -17.76
N THR A 256 33.34 15.22 -19.06
CA THR A 256 32.86 16.44 -19.71
C THR A 256 32.13 16.09 -21.01
N PHE A 257 31.38 17.05 -21.56
CA PHE A 257 30.65 16.85 -22.81
C PHE A 257 31.36 17.57 -23.96
N ALA A 258 31.71 16.83 -24.99
CA ALA A 258 32.24 17.36 -26.25
C ALA A 258 31.17 17.31 -27.35
N GLU A 259 31.26 18.22 -28.32
CA GLU A 259 30.41 18.16 -29.50
C GLU A 259 30.80 16.97 -30.39
N VAL A 260 29.80 16.26 -30.89
CA VAL A 260 30.00 15.22 -31.91
C VAL A 260 30.14 15.91 -33.28
N ALA A 261 31.02 15.41 -34.13
CA ALA A 261 31.23 15.94 -35.48
C ALA A 261 29.92 15.87 -36.30
N GLU A 262 29.63 16.89 -37.11
CA GLU A 262 28.36 17.03 -37.84
C GLU A 262 28.07 15.83 -38.76
N ASP A 263 29.09 15.21 -39.34
CA ASP A 263 28.98 14.02 -40.17
C ASP A 263 28.72 12.73 -39.38
N GLN A 264 28.91 12.74 -38.06
CA GLN A 264 28.69 11.61 -37.15
C GLN A 264 27.40 11.72 -36.31
N ARG A 265 26.88 12.94 -36.09
CA ARG A 265 25.69 13.19 -35.24
C ARG A 265 24.48 12.34 -35.62
N GLN A 266 24.18 12.29 -36.91
CA GLN A 266 23.03 11.60 -37.51
C GLN A 266 23.39 10.21 -38.07
N ARG A 267 24.56 9.67 -37.72
CA ARG A 267 24.95 8.30 -38.05
C ARG A 267 24.60 7.36 -36.90
N SER A 268 24.27 6.12 -37.26
CA SER A 268 24.15 5.02 -36.31
C SER A 268 25.47 4.81 -35.60
N SER A 269 25.44 4.80 -34.27
CA SER A 269 26.61 4.55 -33.42
C SER A 269 27.07 3.08 -33.45
N LEU A 270 26.16 2.15 -33.74
CA LEU A 270 26.47 0.75 -33.98
C LEU A 270 26.30 0.37 -35.45
N SER A 271 27.22 -0.46 -35.97
CA SER A 271 27.02 -1.13 -37.26
C SER A 271 26.07 -2.33 -37.12
N LYS A 272 25.51 -2.82 -38.22
CA LYS A 272 24.68 -4.04 -38.20
C LYS A 272 25.40 -5.25 -37.59
N LYS A 273 26.71 -5.37 -37.86
CA LYS A 273 27.55 -6.42 -37.29
C LYS A 273 27.66 -6.25 -35.77
N ASP A 274 27.86 -5.03 -35.30
CA ASP A 274 27.97 -4.73 -33.87
C ASP A 274 26.68 -5.07 -33.11
N ILE A 275 25.52 -4.72 -33.68
CA ILE A 275 24.21 -5.02 -33.09
C ILE A 275 24.03 -6.54 -32.89
N LEU A 276 24.40 -7.35 -33.89
CA LEU A 276 24.28 -8.81 -33.82
C LEU A 276 25.25 -9.42 -32.79
N GLU A 277 26.50 -8.98 -32.77
CA GLU A 277 27.49 -9.46 -31.78
C GLU A 277 27.05 -9.12 -30.35
N LEU A 278 26.53 -7.90 -30.13
CA LEU A 278 26.02 -7.48 -28.84
C LEU A 278 24.73 -8.22 -28.45
N THR A 279 23.85 -8.52 -29.41
CA THR A 279 22.64 -9.32 -29.20
C THR A 279 22.98 -10.72 -28.66
N GLU A 280 23.96 -11.40 -29.25
CA GLU A 280 24.40 -12.71 -28.77
C GLU A 280 25.01 -12.63 -27.36
N LEU A 281 25.75 -11.56 -27.07
CA LEU A 281 26.28 -11.33 -25.73
C LEU A 281 25.16 -11.12 -24.70
N ILE A 282 24.13 -10.34 -25.03
CA ILE A 282 22.96 -10.10 -24.18
C ILE A 282 22.19 -11.40 -23.90
N LYS A 283 21.97 -12.23 -24.94
CA LYS A 283 21.34 -13.56 -24.79
C LYS A 283 22.13 -14.44 -23.82
N ARG A 284 23.46 -14.51 -23.97
CA ARG A 284 24.32 -15.29 -23.08
C ARG A 284 24.26 -14.79 -21.63
N ILE A 285 24.15 -13.48 -21.40
CA ILE A 285 24.01 -12.90 -20.06
C ILE A 285 22.65 -13.27 -19.46
N GLU A 286 21.56 -13.14 -20.22
CA GLU A 286 20.22 -13.56 -19.78
C GLU A 286 20.14 -15.07 -19.51
N GLU A 287 20.73 -15.90 -20.37
CA GLU A 287 20.83 -17.35 -20.18
C GLU A 287 21.63 -17.70 -18.93
N HIS A 288 22.67 -16.93 -18.59
CA HIS A 288 23.43 -17.19 -17.37
C HIS A 288 22.59 -16.90 -16.12
N TYR A 289 21.87 -15.78 -16.09
CA TYR A 289 21.07 -15.39 -14.93
C TYR A 289 19.68 -16.05 -14.86
N GLN A 290 19.15 -16.59 -15.97
CA GLN A 290 17.82 -17.22 -16.07
C GLN A 290 16.62 -16.27 -15.84
N PHE A 291 16.84 -14.95 -15.87
CA PHE A 291 15.80 -13.92 -15.82
C PHE A 291 16.22 -12.67 -16.60
N PRO A 292 15.28 -11.80 -17.02
CA PRO A 292 15.58 -10.63 -17.84
C PRO A 292 16.57 -9.65 -17.19
N GLN A 293 17.51 -9.14 -17.99
CA GLN A 293 18.62 -8.29 -17.54
C GLN A 293 18.58 -6.90 -18.18
N ASP A 294 18.83 -5.88 -17.36
CA ASP A 294 19.25 -4.53 -17.74
C ASP A 294 20.78 -4.47 -17.65
N ILE A 295 21.44 -4.20 -18.77
CA ILE A 295 22.87 -4.38 -18.98
C ILE A 295 23.49 -3.06 -19.44
N GLU A 296 24.47 -2.57 -18.69
CA GLU A 296 25.32 -1.45 -19.13
C GLU A 296 26.56 -2.00 -19.83
N TRP A 297 26.87 -1.47 -21.02
CA TRP A 297 27.98 -1.96 -21.84
C TRP A 297 28.77 -0.82 -22.49
N ALA A 298 30.01 -1.12 -22.84
CA ALA A 298 30.94 -0.22 -23.51
C ALA A 298 31.69 -0.95 -24.63
N LYS A 299 32.06 -0.22 -25.68
CA LYS A 299 32.80 -0.74 -26.82
C LYS A 299 34.02 0.13 -27.11
N THR A 300 35.14 -0.53 -27.34
CA THR A 300 36.37 0.10 -27.84
C THR A 300 36.97 -0.79 -28.92
N GLY A 301 37.11 -0.26 -30.14
CA GLY A 301 37.44 -1.04 -31.34
C GLY A 301 36.43 -2.18 -31.58
N ASN A 302 36.93 -3.42 -31.58
CA ASN A 302 36.13 -4.65 -31.78
C ASN A 302 35.85 -5.41 -30.48
N ARG A 303 36.00 -4.78 -29.31
CA ARG A 303 35.80 -5.43 -28.00
C ARG A 303 34.62 -4.79 -27.27
N TYR A 304 33.76 -5.64 -26.72
CA TYR A 304 32.68 -5.25 -25.81
C TYR A 304 33.09 -5.51 -24.38
N TYR A 305 32.66 -4.64 -23.49
CA TYR A 305 32.83 -4.74 -22.06
C TYR A 305 31.49 -4.59 -21.37
N ILE A 306 31.16 -5.48 -20.44
CA ILE A 306 29.97 -5.38 -19.59
C ILE A 306 30.35 -4.64 -18.32
N LEU A 307 29.73 -3.49 -18.12
CA LEU A 307 30.02 -2.59 -17.00
C LEU A 307 29.12 -2.87 -15.80
N GLN A 308 27.91 -3.39 -16.04
CA GLN A 308 26.94 -3.77 -15.02
C GLN A 308 25.85 -4.66 -15.65
N ALA A 309 25.26 -5.57 -14.86
CA ALA A 309 24.03 -6.28 -15.19
C ALA A 309 23.15 -6.36 -13.94
N ARG A 310 21.83 -6.21 -14.11
CA ARG A 310 20.85 -6.29 -13.02
C ARG A 310 19.49 -6.81 -13.52
N PRO A 311 18.65 -7.41 -12.67
CA PRO A 311 17.29 -7.81 -13.04
C PRO A 311 16.45 -6.61 -13.52
N ILE A 312 15.67 -6.80 -14.59
CA ILE A 312 14.61 -5.83 -14.97
C ILE A 312 13.42 -5.99 -14.03
N THR A 313 13.19 -5.02 -13.15
CA THR A 313 12.09 -5.05 -12.17
C THR A 313 10.80 -4.40 -12.68
N THR A 314 10.83 -3.77 -13.86
CA THR A 314 9.76 -2.91 -14.39
C THR A 314 9.05 -3.47 -15.62
N LEU A 315 9.20 -4.76 -15.95
CA LEU A 315 8.54 -5.36 -17.11
C LEU A 315 7.01 -5.35 -16.94
N HIS A 316 6.38 -4.27 -17.39
CA HIS A 316 4.94 -4.14 -17.52
C HIS A 316 4.51 -4.74 -18.87
N LYS A 317 3.75 -5.83 -18.85
CA LYS A 317 3.16 -6.39 -20.07
C LYS A 317 2.34 -5.33 -20.80
N SER A 318 2.74 -5.00 -22.04
CA SER A 318 1.93 -4.10 -22.87
C SER A 318 0.56 -4.70 -23.17
N THR A 319 -0.45 -3.86 -23.00
CA THR A 319 -1.88 -4.12 -23.19
C THR A 319 -2.33 -4.34 -24.64
N GLU A 320 -1.43 -4.56 -25.60
CA GLU A 320 -1.83 -4.70 -27.03
C GLU A 320 -1.93 -6.14 -27.55
N GLN A 321 -1.53 -7.12 -26.74
CA GLN A 321 -2.11 -8.45 -26.80
C GLN A 321 -2.43 -8.81 -25.36
N VAL A 322 -3.71 -8.82 -25.00
CA VAL A 322 -4.18 -9.60 -23.85
C VAL A 322 -3.86 -11.04 -24.21
N ASP A 323 -2.62 -11.44 -23.92
CA ASP A 323 -2.20 -12.82 -23.87
C ASP A 323 -3.24 -13.51 -22.99
N GLU A 324 -3.86 -14.57 -23.49
CA GLU A 324 -4.95 -15.30 -22.84
C GLU A 324 -4.55 -15.91 -21.46
N HIS A 325 -3.36 -15.56 -20.95
CA HIS A 325 -2.72 -16.07 -19.74
C HIS A 325 -2.19 -14.97 -18.77
N ILE A 326 -2.75 -13.75 -18.80
CA ILE A 326 -2.71 -12.85 -17.61
C ILE A 326 -3.50 -13.46 -16.42
N GLY A 327 -4.23 -14.56 -16.65
CA GLY A 327 -5.45 -14.93 -15.95
C GLY A 327 -5.43 -15.59 -14.56
N GLU A 328 -4.31 -15.72 -13.84
CA GLU A 328 -4.36 -16.44 -12.53
C GLU A 328 -3.71 -15.72 -11.32
N SER A 329 -2.79 -14.77 -11.51
CA SER A 329 -2.11 -14.16 -10.36
C SER A 329 -2.84 -12.95 -9.74
N GLU A 330 -3.65 -12.25 -10.55
CA GLU A 330 -4.35 -11.01 -10.18
C GLU A 330 -5.88 -11.16 -10.14
N PHE A 331 -6.35 -12.35 -10.54
CA PHE A 331 -7.74 -12.71 -10.66
C PHE A 331 -7.97 -13.95 -9.83
N PHE A 332 -8.76 -13.81 -8.77
CA PHE A 332 -9.16 -14.93 -7.93
C PHE A 332 -10.67 -15.09 -8.00
N ASN A 333 -11.14 -16.32 -8.18
CA ASN A 333 -12.56 -16.63 -8.39
C ASN A 333 -13.17 -15.80 -9.54
N PHE A 334 -12.40 -15.45 -10.56
CA PHE A 334 -12.88 -14.70 -11.71
C PHE A 334 -13.25 -15.63 -12.86
N ASP A 335 -14.39 -15.35 -13.48
CA ASP A 335 -14.86 -16.04 -14.68
C ASP A 335 -15.31 -14.96 -15.68
N PRO A 336 -14.66 -14.84 -16.85
CA PRO A 336 -14.99 -13.82 -17.84
C PRO A 336 -16.39 -13.99 -18.46
N GLU A 337 -17.02 -15.17 -18.33
CA GLU A 337 -18.39 -15.39 -18.78
C GLU A 337 -19.45 -14.79 -17.85
N LEU A 338 -19.06 -14.49 -16.61
CA LEU A 338 -19.91 -13.83 -15.62
C LEU A 338 -19.81 -12.31 -15.73
N GLU A 339 -20.83 -11.64 -15.21
CA GLU A 339 -20.86 -10.19 -15.09
C GLU A 339 -20.39 -9.80 -13.70
N TRP A 340 -19.60 -8.74 -13.60
CA TRP A 340 -18.91 -8.34 -12.37
C TRP A 340 -19.21 -6.89 -12.04
N THR A 341 -19.45 -6.59 -10.76
CA THR A 341 -19.69 -5.23 -10.27
C THR A 341 -18.96 -4.94 -8.98
N ASN A 342 -18.44 -3.73 -8.82
CA ASN A 342 -18.00 -3.18 -7.53
C ASN A 342 -18.95 -2.09 -6.99
N LEU A 343 -20.10 -1.87 -7.61
CA LEU A 343 -21.13 -0.95 -7.11
C LEU A 343 -21.97 -1.56 -5.96
N GLY A 344 -22.82 -0.74 -5.32
CA GLY A 344 -23.71 -1.19 -4.26
C GLY A 344 -23.04 -1.31 -2.89
N GLY A 345 -22.20 -0.33 -2.54
CA GLY A 345 -21.47 -0.29 -1.26
C GLY A 345 -20.17 -1.09 -1.24
N VAL A 346 -19.90 -1.91 -2.26
CA VAL A 346 -18.65 -2.67 -2.41
C VAL A 346 -17.47 -1.71 -2.61
N LYS A 347 -17.56 -0.77 -3.56
CA LYS A 347 -16.55 0.26 -3.82
C LYS A 347 -16.27 1.14 -2.60
N GLU A 348 -17.27 1.32 -1.73
CA GLU A 348 -17.11 2.06 -0.48
C GLU A 348 -16.39 1.21 0.58
N ARG A 349 -16.79 -0.05 0.74
CA ARG A 349 -16.26 -0.95 1.78
C ARG A 349 -14.86 -1.50 1.47
N TYR A 350 -14.55 -1.70 0.20
CA TYR A 350 -13.34 -2.36 -0.29
C TYR A 350 -12.66 -1.48 -1.33
N ASN A 351 -12.35 -0.24 -0.93
CA ASN A 351 -11.76 0.76 -1.81
C ASN A 351 -10.23 0.67 -1.92
N LYS A 352 -9.58 -0.09 -1.03
CA LYS A 352 -8.15 -0.40 -1.07
C LYS A 352 -7.95 -1.83 -1.57
N PRO A 353 -6.83 -2.10 -2.27
CA PRO A 353 -6.51 -3.45 -2.69
C PRO A 353 -6.25 -4.32 -1.44
N SER A 354 -6.89 -5.47 -1.36
CA SER A 354 -6.63 -6.46 -0.33
C SER A 354 -5.40 -7.31 -0.67
N SER A 355 -4.66 -7.70 0.34
CA SER A 355 -3.66 -8.77 0.25
C SER A 355 -4.28 -10.08 -0.24
N VAL A 356 -3.46 -10.94 -0.83
CA VAL A 356 -3.93 -12.22 -1.37
C VAL A 356 -4.42 -13.15 -0.26
N LEU A 357 -3.70 -13.18 0.87
CA LEU A 357 -4.12 -13.95 2.03
C LEU A 357 -5.40 -13.38 2.63
N GLY A 358 -5.47 -12.06 2.81
CA GLY A 358 -6.64 -11.36 3.32
C GLY A 358 -7.88 -11.61 2.47
N TRP A 359 -7.74 -11.56 1.14
CA TRP A 359 -8.79 -11.96 0.21
C TRP A 359 -9.26 -13.40 0.44
N SER A 360 -8.33 -14.37 0.49
CA SER A 360 -8.68 -15.79 0.65
C SER A 360 -9.37 -16.13 1.97
N ILE A 361 -9.28 -15.24 2.96
CA ILE A 361 -9.99 -15.31 4.25
C ILE A 361 -11.35 -14.61 4.18
N LEU A 362 -11.42 -13.47 3.51
CA LEU A 362 -12.63 -12.65 3.44
C LEU A 362 -13.67 -13.19 2.43
N GLU A 363 -13.22 -13.63 1.25
CA GLU A 363 -14.12 -14.13 0.18
C GLU A 363 -15.08 -15.22 0.68
N PRO A 364 -14.62 -16.26 1.41
CA PRO A 364 -15.52 -17.32 1.83
C PRO A 364 -16.57 -16.82 2.82
N CYS A 365 -16.25 -15.79 3.60
CA CYS A 365 -17.18 -15.16 4.54
C CYS A 365 -18.26 -14.39 3.78
N ASP A 366 -17.90 -13.58 2.79
CA ASP A 366 -18.85 -12.84 1.94
C ASP A 366 -19.73 -13.80 1.12
N THR A 367 -19.16 -14.89 0.60
CA THR A 367 -19.88 -15.95 -0.12
C THR A 367 -20.92 -16.63 0.78
N GLU A 368 -20.57 -17.01 2.00
CA GLU A 368 -21.52 -17.59 2.96
C GLU A 368 -22.65 -16.61 3.33
N GLY A 369 -22.31 -15.33 3.57
CA GLY A 369 -23.29 -14.26 3.79
C GLY A 369 -24.27 -14.09 2.63
N GLY A 370 -23.73 -14.05 1.41
CA GLY A 370 -24.51 -13.94 0.17
C GLY A 370 -25.43 -15.13 -0.08
N LEU A 371 -24.90 -16.34 0.10
CA LEU A 371 -25.66 -17.59 -0.01
C LEU A 371 -26.77 -17.68 1.02
N TYR A 372 -26.54 -17.25 2.27
CA TYR A 372 -27.58 -17.22 3.29
C TYR A 372 -28.72 -16.26 2.92
N ALA A 373 -28.38 -15.04 2.46
CA ALA A 373 -29.37 -14.08 1.96
C ALA A 373 -30.17 -14.69 0.80
N TYR A 374 -29.48 -15.34 -0.15
CA TYR A 374 -30.08 -15.97 -1.31
C TYR A 374 -31.05 -17.09 -0.95
N ARG A 375 -30.61 -18.06 -0.14
CA ARG A 375 -31.43 -19.21 0.31
C ARG A 375 -32.67 -18.74 1.07
N SER A 376 -32.56 -17.61 1.78
CA SER A 376 -33.68 -16.98 2.47
C SER A 376 -34.72 -16.37 1.52
N ILE A 377 -34.31 -15.99 0.31
CA ILE A 377 -35.15 -15.33 -0.71
C ILE A 377 -35.74 -16.32 -1.72
N SER A 378 -34.92 -17.13 -2.38
CA SER A 378 -35.31 -17.82 -3.62
C SER A 378 -35.62 -19.31 -3.45
N LYS A 379 -35.09 -19.97 -2.40
CA LYS A 379 -35.05 -21.45 -2.24
C LYS A 379 -34.50 -22.22 -3.45
N LYS A 380 -33.83 -21.54 -4.38
CA LYS A 380 -33.23 -22.13 -5.58
C LYS A 380 -31.72 -22.19 -5.41
N GLU A 381 -31.01 -22.80 -6.36
CA GLU A 381 -29.56 -22.70 -6.48
C GLU A 381 -29.17 -21.44 -7.27
N LEU A 382 -27.99 -20.88 -6.99
CA LEU A 382 -27.50 -19.72 -7.72
C LEU A 382 -27.13 -20.13 -9.15
N PRO A 383 -27.28 -19.23 -10.14
CA PRO A 383 -26.78 -19.47 -11.49
C PRO A 383 -25.30 -19.85 -11.56
N SER A 384 -24.46 -19.30 -10.69
CA SER A 384 -23.06 -19.66 -10.53
C SER A 384 -22.72 -19.83 -9.04
N PRO A 385 -21.88 -20.82 -8.67
CA PRO A 385 -21.38 -20.98 -7.31
C PRO A 385 -20.43 -19.85 -6.89
N ILE A 386 -19.86 -19.13 -7.86
CA ILE A 386 -18.93 -18.03 -7.62
C ILE A 386 -19.72 -16.79 -7.21
N PHE A 387 -19.54 -16.32 -5.98
CA PHE A 387 -20.26 -15.14 -5.47
C PHE A 387 -19.46 -13.85 -5.65
N ALA A 388 -18.16 -13.90 -5.42
CA ALA A 388 -17.26 -12.75 -5.52
C ALA A 388 -15.92 -13.15 -6.16
N ALA A 389 -15.25 -12.15 -6.73
CA ALA A 389 -13.91 -12.26 -7.29
C ALA A 389 -13.01 -11.16 -6.73
N ASN A 390 -11.71 -11.42 -6.69
CA ASN A 390 -10.70 -10.40 -6.51
C ASN A 390 -10.08 -10.11 -7.86
N ILE A 391 -10.13 -8.83 -8.25
CA ILE A 391 -9.68 -8.33 -9.54
C ILE A 391 -8.74 -7.17 -9.25
N TYR A 392 -7.44 -7.36 -9.49
CA TYR A 392 -6.38 -6.40 -9.15
C TYR A 392 -6.35 -5.99 -7.67
N GLY A 393 -6.68 -6.91 -6.76
CA GLY A 393 -6.76 -6.64 -5.33
C GLY A 393 -8.13 -6.13 -4.87
N TYR A 394 -9.06 -5.82 -5.76
CA TYR A 394 -10.37 -5.26 -5.37
C TYR A 394 -11.49 -6.29 -5.44
N LEU A 395 -12.44 -6.16 -4.51
CA LEU A 395 -13.61 -7.01 -4.47
C LEU A 395 -14.60 -6.67 -5.59
N TYR A 396 -15.01 -7.69 -6.33
CA TYR A 396 -16.12 -7.64 -7.27
C TYR A 396 -17.16 -8.69 -6.91
N LEU A 397 -18.44 -8.30 -6.93
CA LEU A 397 -19.55 -9.23 -6.80
C LEU A 397 -19.99 -9.74 -8.17
N ASN A 398 -20.41 -11.00 -8.21
CA ASN A 398 -21.01 -11.60 -9.38
C ASN A 398 -22.39 -10.97 -9.65
N PHE A 399 -22.41 -10.04 -10.61
CA PHE A 399 -23.61 -9.35 -11.06
C PHE A 399 -24.59 -10.28 -11.78
N THR A 400 -24.13 -11.37 -12.42
CA THR A 400 -25.02 -12.39 -13.00
C THR A 400 -25.93 -13.00 -11.93
N ASN A 401 -25.36 -13.34 -10.78
CA ASN A 401 -26.10 -13.81 -9.61
C ASN A 401 -27.02 -12.72 -9.07
N LEU A 402 -26.49 -11.51 -8.84
CA LEU A 402 -27.23 -10.39 -8.26
C LEU A 402 -28.44 -9.97 -9.12
N LYS A 403 -28.25 -9.84 -10.43
CA LYS A 403 -29.35 -9.45 -11.34
C LYS A 403 -30.39 -10.55 -11.43
N SER A 404 -30.02 -11.84 -11.39
CA SER A 404 -30.97 -12.97 -11.44
C SER A 404 -32.00 -12.95 -10.32
N LEU A 405 -31.64 -12.30 -9.22
CA LEU A 405 -32.32 -12.31 -7.94
C LEU A 405 -33.25 -11.14 -7.69
N GLN A 406 -32.92 -10.00 -8.28
CA GLN A 406 -33.54 -8.74 -7.94
C GLN A 406 -34.52 -8.32 -9.03
N PRO A 407 -35.68 -7.74 -8.67
CA PRO A 407 -36.54 -7.08 -9.63
C PRO A 407 -35.84 -5.84 -10.20
N LEU A 408 -36.23 -5.41 -11.40
CA LEU A 408 -35.63 -4.26 -12.12
C LEU A 408 -35.52 -3.01 -11.25
N LYS A 409 -36.52 -2.75 -10.40
CA LYS A 409 -36.53 -1.60 -9.48
C LYS A 409 -35.37 -1.60 -8.47
N MET A 410 -34.93 -2.77 -8.01
CA MET A 410 -33.79 -2.86 -7.08
C MET A 410 -32.44 -2.70 -7.80
N LEU A 411 -32.43 -2.82 -9.13
CA LEU A 411 -31.25 -2.61 -9.96
C LEU A 411 -31.15 -1.17 -10.49
N GLU A 412 -32.11 -0.30 -10.17
CA GLU A 412 -32.13 1.11 -10.58
C GLU A 412 -30.84 1.88 -10.23
N PRO A 413 -30.15 1.66 -9.09
CA PRO A 413 -28.87 2.32 -8.80
C PRO A 413 -27.78 2.08 -9.86
N TYR A 414 -27.81 0.93 -10.54
CA TYR A 414 -26.86 0.54 -11.58
C TYR A 414 -27.16 1.20 -12.93
N SER A 415 -28.33 1.86 -13.08
CA SER A 415 -28.71 2.55 -14.32
C SER A 415 -27.82 3.74 -14.68
N SER A 416 -27.01 4.21 -13.73
CA SER A 416 -26.04 5.29 -13.90
C SER A 416 -24.74 4.86 -14.60
N VAL A 417 -24.52 3.55 -14.76
CA VAL A 417 -23.32 3.02 -15.42
C VAL A 417 -23.44 3.21 -16.94
N PRO A 418 -22.34 3.61 -17.63
CA PRO A 418 -22.26 3.50 -19.09
C PRO A 418 -22.70 2.12 -19.57
N ASP A 419 -23.49 2.05 -20.65
CA ASP A 419 -23.96 0.81 -21.25
C ASP A 419 -24.85 -0.09 -20.36
N TRP A 420 -25.49 0.45 -19.31
CA TRP A 420 -26.46 -0.28 -18.45
C TRP A 420 -27.47 -1.14 -19.25
N GLN A 421 -27.92 -0.66 -20.41
CA GLN A 421 -28.87 -1.38 -21.27
C GLN A 421 -28.38 -2.77 -21.69
N GLN A 422 -27.06 -2.99 -21.77
CA GLN A 422 -26.45 -4.30 -22.06
C GLN A 422 -26.65 -5.28 -20.91
N PHE A 423 -26.57 -4.81 -19.66
CA PHE A 423 -26.62 -5.62 -18.45
C PHE A 423 -28.04 -5.78 -17.89
N ALA A 424 -28.93 -4.83 -18.20
CA ALA A 424 -30.30 -4.82 -17.74
C ALA A 424 -31.04 -6.14 -18.09
N PRO A 425 -31.67 -6.81 -17.11
CA PRO A 425 -32.32 -8.09 -17.36
C PRO A 425 -33.55 -7.93 -18.27
N LYS A 426 -33.55 -8.62 -19.41
CA LYS A 426 -34.70 -8.68 -20.33
C LYS A 426 -35.72 -9.71 -19.83
N ARG A 427 -36.82 -9.26 -19.23
CA ARG A 427 -37.81 -10.13 -18.57
C ARG A 427 -39.25 -9.75 -18.91
N THR A 428 -40.12 -10.74 -18.88
CA THR A 428 -41.57 -10.54 -19.00
C THR A 428 -42.11 -9.90 -17.73
N TRP A 429 -43.21 -9.15 -17.86
CA TRP A 429 -43.87 -8.50 -16.72
C TRP A 429 -44.29 -9.51 -15.63
N PHE A 430 -44.68 -10.73 -16.01
CA PHE A 430 -44.99 -11.81 -15.06
C PHE A 430 -43.77 -12.22 -14.22
N LYS A 431 -42.59 -12.33 -14.84
CA LYS A 431 -41.36 -12.67 -14.12
C LYS A 431 -40.95 -11.54 -13.16
N GLU A 432 -41.09 -10.28 -13.57
CA GLU A 432 -40.84 -9.13 -12.70
C GLU A 432 -41.82 -9.06 -11.52
N LEU A 433 -43.11 -9.34 -11.75
CA LEU A 433 -44.11 -9.38 -10.68
C LEU A 433 -43.81 -10.50 -9.67
N THR A 434 -43.46 -11.70 -10.15
CA THR A 434 -43.13 -12.82 -9.25
C THR A 434 -41.87 -12.56 -8.43
N LEU A 435 -40.83 -11.97 -9.03
CA LEU A 435 -39.62 -11.55 -8.31
C LEU A 435 -39.94 -10.47 -7.28
N THR A 436 -40.71 -9.45 -7.65
CA THR A 436 -41.11 -8.38 -6.71
C THR A 436 -41.86 -8.94 -5.50
N ILE A 437 -42.85 -9.80 -5.72
CA ILE A 437 -43.60 -10.45 -4.63
C ILE A 437 -42.67 -11.33 -3.78
N GLY A 438 -41.77 -12.08 -4.42
CA GLY A 438 -40.78 -12.92 -3.76
C GLY A 438 -39.86 -12.10 -2.84
N SER A 439 -39.26 -11.03 -3.36
CA SER A 439 -38.38 -10.12 -2.61
C SER A 439 -39.10 -9.47 -1.43
N ILE A 440 -40.37 -9.07 -1.57
CA ILE A 440 -41.16 -8.51 -0.45
C ILE A 440 -41.38 -9.57 0.64
N LYS A 441 -41.81 -10.78 0.28
CA LYS A 441 -42.02 -11.87 1.25
C LYS A 441 -40.73 -12.24 1.97
N ALA A 442 -39.63 -12.33 1.23
CA ALA A 442 -38.32 -12.67 1.75
C ALA A 442 -37.75 -11.57 2.66
N GLY A 443 -37.85 -10.31 2.24
CA GLY A 443 -37.46 -9.15 3.05
C GLY A 443 -38.22 -9.12 4.38
N ASN A 444 -39.54 -9.33 4.35
CA ASN A 444 -40.34 -9.42 5.57
C ASN A 444 -39.93 -10.59 6.47
N LYS A 445 -39.59 -11.75 5.89
CA LYS A 445 -39.09 -12.89 6.67
C LYS A 445 -37.77 -12.52 7.36
N LEU A 446 -36.82 -11.96 6.60
CA LEU A 446 -35.50 -11.52 7.09
C LEU A 446 -35.62 -10.47 8.21
N ILE A 447 -36.45 -9.44 8.03
CA ILE A 447 -36.73 -8.39 9.03
C ILE A 447 -37.22 -9.00 10.36
N ASN A 448 -38.02 -10.07 10.31
CA ASN A 448 -38.61 -10.66 11.51
C ASN A 448 -37.71 -11.71 12.20
N SER A 449 -36.78 -12.34 11.47
CA SER A 449 -35.99 -13.45 12.01
C SER A 449 -34.52 -13.12 12.23
N LEU A 450 -33.91 -12.22 11.46
CA LEU A 450 -32.45 -12.11 11.39
C LEU A 450 -31.85 -11.51 12.66
N ALA A 451 -32.42 -10.43 13.20
CA ALA A 451 -31.97 -9.89 14.48
C ALA A 451 -32.10 -10.91 15.63
N LYS A 452 -33.20 -11.67 15.67
CA LYS A 452 -33.40 -12.73 16.67
C LYS A 452 -32.36 -13.85 16.54
N ALA A 453 -32.08 -14.29 15.32
CA ALA A 453 -31.06 -15.30 15.05
C ALA A 453 -29.67 -14.80 15.45
N PHE A 454 -29.35 -13.54 15.17
CA PHE A 454 -28.08 -12.93 15.56
C PHE A 454 -27.87 -12.94 17.07
N TYR A 455 -28.83 -12.40 17.84
CA TYR A 455 -28.71 -12.36 19.30
C TYR A 455 -28.78 -13.74 19.96
N ALA A 456 -29.39 -14.74 19.31
CA ALA A 456 -29.35 -16.12 19.78
C ALA A 456 -27.99 -16.78 19.56
N MET A 457 -27.29 -16.45 18.47
CA MET A 457 -25.96 -16.99 18.13
C MET A 457 -24.84 -16.28 18.91
N LEU A 458 -25.02 -15.00 19.24
CA LEU A 458 -23.96 -14.15 19.79
C LEU A 458 -23.28 -14.70 21.07
N PRO A 459 -23.98 -15.26 22.08
CA PRO A 459 -23.32 -15.81 23.27
C PRO A 459 -22.35 -16.95 22.94
N ASP A 460 -22.80 -17.94 22.16
CA ASP A 460 -21.97 -19.08 21.76
C ASP A 460 -20.77 -18.61 20.92
N TYR A 461 -20.97 -17.61 20.05
CA TYR A 461 -19.89 -17.00 19.28
C TYR A 461 -18.84 -16.35 20.18
N LEU A 462 -19.25 -15.55 21.16
CA LEU A 462 -18.33 -14.88 22.08
C LEU A 462 -17.60 -15.90 22.98
N ASP A 463 -18.26 -16.95 23.45
CA ASP A 463 -17.64 -18.03 24.22
C ASP A 463 -16.55 -18.74 23.41
N ASN A 464 -16.78 -18.99 22.12
CA ASN A 464 -15.76 -19.56 21.23
C ASN A 464 -14.58 -18.61 21.00
N ILE A 465 -14.84 -17.31 20.78
CA ILE A 465 -13.78 -16.29 20.68
C ILE A 465 -12.95 -16.26 21.96
N ASP A 466 -13.56 -16.25 23.14
CA ASP A 466 -12.85 -16.21 24.42
C ASP A 466 -12.06 -17.49 24.70
N LYS A 467 -12.59 -18.65 24.28
CA LYS A 467 -11.85 -19.92 24.33
C LYS A 467 -10.60 -19.85 23.44
N HIS A 468 -10.73 -19.39 22.20
CA HIS A 468 -9.62 -19.31 21.26
C HIS A 468 -8.60 -18.24 21.65
N LYS A 469 -9.03 -17.12 22.25
CA LYS A 469 -8.14 -16.08 22.81
C LYS A 469 -7.20 -16.61 23.90
N LYS A 470 -7.63 -17.64 24.65
CA LYS A 470 -6.83 -18.25 25.74
C LYS A 470 -5.80 -19.25 25.23
N THR A 471 -5.86 -19.65 23.96
CA THR A 471 -4.87 -20.54 23.36
C THR A 471 -3.52 -19.83 23.24
N ASP A 472 -2.45 -20.43 23.77
CA ASP A 472 -1.09 -19.95 23.50
C ASP A 472 -0.69 -20.34 22.07
N VAL A 473 -0.93 -19.43 21.13
CA VAL A 473 -0.65 -19.61 19.70
C VAL A 473 0.84 -19.92 19.45
N LYS A 474 1.76 -19.40 20.29
CA LYS A 474 3.20 -19.64 20.13
C LYS A 474 3.61 -21.07 20.46
N SER A 475 2.80 -21.80 21.23
CA SER A 475 3.03 -23.20 21.60
C SER A 475 2.58 -24.22 20.54
N LEU A 476 1.68 -23.83 19.63
CA LEU A 476 1.12 -24.69 18.58
C LEU A 476 2.17 -25.02 17.52
N THR A 477 2.13 -26.19 16.90
CA THR A 477 2.94 -26.57 15.71
C THR A 477 2.41 -25.90 14.42
N MET A 478 3.17 -25.94 13.30
CA MET A 478 2.70 -25.34 12.03
C MET A 478 1.36 -25.92 11.50
N PRO A 479 1.12 -27.26 11.55
CA PRO A 479 -0.19 -27.81 11.22
C PRO A 479 -1.29 -27.34 12.17
N GLU A 480 -1.02 -27.29 13.48
CA GLU A 480 -2.00 -26.80 14.47
C GLU A 480 -2.30 -25.30 14.30
N LEU A 481 -1.33 -24.50 13.86
CA LEU A 481 -1.55 -23.09 13.48
C LEU A 481 -2.49 -22.98 12.28
N LEU A 482 -2.31 -23.83 11.27
CA LEU A 482 -3.21 -23.86 10.10
C LEU A 482 -4.64 -24.28 10.49
N ASP A 483 -4.77 -25.30 11.35
CA ASP A 483 -6.07 -25.69 11.89
C ASP A 483 -6.71 -24.58 12.72
N TYR A 484 -5.92 -23.86 13.52
CA TYR A 484 -6.38 -22.70 14.27
C TYR A 484 -6.89 -21.58 13.34
N ILE A 485 -6.19 -21.30 12.24
CA ILE A 485 -6.63 -20.33 11.21
C ILE A 485 -7.97 -20.78 10.61
N LYS A 486 -8.10 -22.04 10.19
CA LYS A 486 -9.32 -22.59 9.59
C LYS A 486 -10.50 -22.57 10.56
N ASN A 487 -10.29 -22.96 11.82
CA ASN A 487 -11.33 -22.96 12.84
C ASN A 487 -11.87 -21.54 13.11
N ASN A 488 -11.00 -20.53 13.15
CA ASN A 488 -11.42 -19.14 13.29
C ASN A 488 -12.07 -18.57 12.02
N LEU A 489 -11.66 -19.04 10.84
CA LEU A 489 -12.34 -18.72 9.58
C LEU A 489 -13.78 -19.26 9.56
N GLU A 490 -14.02 -20.47 10.07
CA GLU A 490 -15.39 -21.01 10.21
C GLU A 490 -16.25 -20.18 11.17
N LEU A 491 -15.69 -19.72 12.29
CA LEU A 491 -16.38 -18.78 13.18
C LEU A 491 -16.72 -17.46 12.47
N ALA A 492 -15.81 -16.93 11.66
CA ALA A 492 -16.06 -15.73 10.86
C ALA A 492 -17.19 -15.93 9.84
N LYS A 493 -17.16 -17.05 9.09
CA LYS A 493 -18.24 -17.41 8.13
C LYS A 493 -19.61 -17.47 8.80
N GLN A 494 -19.72 -18.14 9.96
CA GLN A 494 -20.97 -18.23 10.72
C GLN A 494 -21.50 -16.84 11.12
N PHE A 495 -20.61 -15.92 11.48
CA PHE A 495 -20.98 -14.54 11.80
C PHE A 495 -21.49 -13.79 10.55
N PHE A 496 -20.77 -13.90 9.42
CA PHE A 496 -21.13 -13.23 8.16
C PHE A 496 -22.47 -13.69 7.58
N GLN A 497 -22.88 -14.95 7.80
CA GLN A 497 -24.19 -15.47 7.40
C GLN A 497 -25.34 -14.58 7.89
N LEU A 498 -25.25 -14.04 9.10
CA LEU A 498 -26.28 -13.16 9.69
C LEU A 498 -25.95 -11.68 9.48
N GLN A 499 -24.67 -11.31 9.53
CA GLN A 499 -24.24 -9.92 9.41
C GLN A 499 -24.47 -9.35 8.01
N LEU A 500 -24.09 -10.05 6.95
CA LEU A 500 -24.13 -9.46 5.60
C LEU A 500 -25.56 -9.14 5.14
N PRO A 501 -26.57 -10.03 5.26
CA PRO A 501 -27.95 -9.70 4.93
C PRO A 501 -28.56 -8.62 5.84
N SER A 502 -28.04 -8.45 7.07
CA SER A 502 -28.50 -7.38 7.97
C SER A 502 -28.30 -5.99 7.37
N LEU A 503 -27.28 -5.79 6.53
CA LEU A 503 -27.01 -4.50 5.89
C LEU A 503 -28.13 -4.09 4.95
N SER A 504 -28.54 -5.00 4.08
CA SER A 504 -29.64 -4.76 3.14
C SER A 504 -30.96 -4.55 3.86
N VAL A 505 -31.20 -5.28 4.95
CA VAL A 505 -32.39 -5.08 5.80
C VAL A 505 -32.38 -3.70 6.45
N THR A 506 -31.23 -3.30 6.98
CA THR A 506 -31.04 -2.02 7.63
C THR A 506 -31.28 -0.85 6.68
N GLU A 507 -30.71 -0.91 5.48
CA GLU A 507 -30.93 0.07 4.42
C GLU A 507 -32.40 0.13 3.99
N ALA A 508 -33.05 -1.03 3.80
CA ALA A 508 -34.46 -1.08 3.45
C ALA A 508 -35.37 -0.45 4.51
N LEU A 509 -35.13 -0.76 5.79
CA LEU A 509 -35.90 -0.20 6.91
C LEU A 509 -35.70 1.31 7.03
N TYR A 510 -34.47 1.80 6.89
CA TYR A 510 -34.18 3.23 6.94
C TYR A 510 -34.82 3.98 5.76
N ASN A 511 -34.78 3.41 4.55
CA ASN A 511 -35.48 3.97 3.38
C ASN A 511 -37.01 4.00 3.57
N MET A 512 -37.58 2.98 4.22
CA MET A 512 -39.00 3.00 4.60
C MET A 512 -39.30 4.09 5.64
N LEU A 513 -38.42 4.27 6.64
CA LEU A 513 -38.58 5.30 7.67
C LEU A 513 -38.52 6.71 7.06
N THR A 514 -37.50 7.01 6.28
CA THR A 514 -37.35 8.31 5.60
C THR A 514 -38.51 8.58 4.65
N GLY A 515 -38.94 7.59 3.85
CA GLY A 515 -40.11 7.72 2.98
C GLY A 515 -41.41 7.98 3.75
N PHE A 516 -41.59 7.36 4.92
CA PHE A 516 -42.71 7.64 5.81
C PHE A 516 -42.65 9.08 6.35
N MET A 517 -41.47 9.52 6.82
CA MET A 517 -41.28 10.88 7.35
C MET A 517 -41.55 11.96 6.28
N LYS A 518 -41.04 11.78 5.05
CA LYS A 518 -41.32 12.71 3.94
C LYS A 518 -42.80 12.80 3.63
N LYS A 519 -43.45 11.65 3.44
CA LYS A 519 -44.86 11.59 3.03
C LYS A 519 -45.80 12.22 4.04
N TRP A 520 -45.56 12.04 5.34
CA TRP A 520 -46.52 12.40 6.38
C TRP A 520 -46.12 13.60 7.23
N LEU A 521 -44.84 13.99 7.25
CA LEU A 521 -44.32 15.06 8.10
C LEU A 521 -43.51 16.12 7.33
N GLY A 522 -43.31 15.96 6.02
CA GLY A 522 -42.56 16.91 5.20
C GLY A 522 -41.06 16.98 5.54
N ASP A 523 -40.48 15.89 6.05
CA ASP A 523 -39.05 15.74 6.40
C ASP A 523 -38.15 15.65 5.15
N GLU A 524 -38.20 16.65 4.26
CA GLU A 524 -37.45 16.63 3.00
C GLU A 524 -35.94 16.69 3.20
N ASP A 525 -35.49 17.31 4.29
CA ASP A 525 -34.08 17.44 4.67
C ASP A 525 -33.55 16.28 5.54
N LEU A 526 -34.38 15.27 5.82
CA LEU A 526 -34.05 14.07 6.59
C LEU A 526 -33.59 14.34 8.04
N SER A 527 -33.86 15.53 8.57
CA SER A 527 -33.43 15.92 9.90
C SER A 527 -34.10 15.11 11.00
N LEU A 528 -35.40 14.80 10.85
CA LEU A 528 -36.15 14.01 11.84
C LEU A 528 -35.74 12.54 11.80
N SER A 529 -35.74 11.95 10.60
CA SER A 529 -35.34 10.55 10.40
C SER A 529 -33.92 10.26 10.89
N SER A 530 -32.97 11.18 10.69
CA SER A 530 -31.61 11.08 11.23
C SER A 530 -31.57 11.08 12.75
N LYS A 531 -32.29 12.00 13.41
CA LYS A 531 -32.32 12.08 14.88
C LYS A 531 -32.90 10.83 15.52
N LEU A 532 -33.94 10.26 14.90
CA LEU A 532 -34.63 9.06 15.37
C LEU A 532 -33.75 7.80 15.45
N VAL A 533 -32.68 7.73 14.67
CA VAL A 533 -31.74 6.60 14.65
C VAL A 533 -30.39 6.90 15.29
N SER A 534 -30.23 8.08 15.90
CA SER A 534 -29.03 8.50 16.61
C SER A 534 -29.11 8.19 18.11
N GLY A 535 -27.98 8.21 18.82
CA GLY A 535 -27.97 8.09 20.29
C GLY A 535 -28.32 6.70 20.82
N LEU A 536 -28.18 5.63 20.01
CA LEU A 536 -28.71 4.30 20.33
C LEU A 536 -27.97 3.66 21.51
N PRO A 537 -28.71 3.08 22.49
CA PRO A 537 -28.07 2.42 23.62
C PRO A 537 -27.23 1.21 23.18
N ASP A 538 -26.20 0.88 23.95
CA ASP A 538 -25.33 -0.28 23.73
C ASP A 538 -24.51 -0.27 22.43
N ASN A 539 -24.23 0.91 21.89
CA ASN A 539 -23.30 1.06 20.77
C ASN A 539 -21.85 0.81 21.21
N LEU A 540 -21.22 -0.23 20.66
CA LEU A 540 -19.86 -0.66 21.00
C LEU A 540 -18.81 0.35 20.56
N THR A 541 -19.05 1.08 19.47
CA THR A 541 -18.16 2.17 19.03
C THR A 541 -18.12 3.28 20.07
N VAL A 542 -19.28 3.64 20.64
CA VAL A 542 -19.35 4.62 21.73
C VAL A 542 -18.61 4.11 22.96
N ARG A 543 -18.77 2.84 23.33
CA ARG A 543 -18.01 2.23 24.45
C ARG A 543 -16.49 2.30 24.21
N THR A 544 -16.03 2.00 23.00
CA THR A 544 -14.61 2.12 22.63
C THR A 544 -14.12 3.57 22.77
N ASN A 545 -14.90 4.55 22.29
CA ASN A 545 -14.55 5.96 22.39
C ASN A 545 -14.52 6.45 23.85
N ASN A 546 -15.43 5.96 24.70
CA ASN A 546 -15.40 6.26 26.14
C ASN A 546 -14.13 5.70 26.80
N LYS A 547 -13.71 4.49 26.43
CA LYS A 547 -12.45 3.91 26.95
C LYS A 547 -11.20 4.63 26.44
N LEU A 548 -11.22 5.12 25.20
CA LEU A 548 -10.17 6.00 24.67
C LEU A 548 -10.13 7.35 25.41
N TRP A 549 -11.30 7.88 25.76
CA TRP A 549 -11.42 9.10 26.56
C TRP A 549 -10.86 8.91 27.98
N GLU A 550 -11.10 7.77 28.64
CA GLU A 550 -10.50 7.44 29.95
C GLU A 550 -8.95 7.44 29.90
N LEU A 551 -8.37 6.88 28.83
CA LEU A 551 -6.92 6.95 28.59
C LEU A 551 -6.45 8.40 28.41
N THR A 552 -7.20 9.18 27.64
CA THR A 552 -6.92 10.60 27.38
C THR A 552 -6.96 11.42 28.67
N GLU A 553 -7.96 11.21 29.53
CA GLU A 553 -8.09 11.91 30.81
C GLU A 553 -6.98 11.52 31.79
N THR A 554 -6.55 10.27 31.79
CA THR A 554 -5.40 9.81 32.59
C THR A 554 -4.12 10.55 32.19
N VAL A 555 -3.86 10.68 30.88
CA VAL A 555 -2.73 11.48 30.39
C VAL A 555 -2.91 12.96 30.71
N ALA A 556 -4.09 13.53 30.43
CA ALA A 556 -4.38 14.95 30.64
C ALA A 556 -4.18 15.39 32.09
N SER A 557 -4.53 14.53 33.05
CA SER A 557 -4.45 14.80 34.48
C SER A 557 -3.02 14.74 35.04
N SER A 558 -2.06 14.19 34.29
CA SER A 558 -0.67 14.07 34.71
C SER A 558 0.24 15.01 33.91
N PRO A 559 0.87 16.02 34.54
CA PRO A 559 1.88 16.84 33.88
C PRO A 559 3.03 16.03 33.31
N TYR A 560 3.50 15.01 34.05
CA TYR A 560 4.55 14.09 33.61
C TYR A 560 4.17 13.35 32.32
N LEU A 561 2.98 12.74 32.27
CA LEU A 561 2.56 11.98 31.08
C LEU A 561 2.31 12.88 29.87
N ARG A 562 1.83 14.11 30.08
CA ARG A 562 1.69 15.09 28.98
C ARG A 562 3.03 15.50 28.42
N GLU A 563 4.00 15.78 29.28
CA GLU A 563 5.34 16.15 28.86
C GLU A 563 6.02 15.00 28.14
N LEU A 564 5.95 13.78 28.70
CA LEU A 564 6.47 12.56 28.09
C LEU A 564 5.84 12.31 26.70
N LEU A 565 4.50 12.40 26.57
CA LEU A 565 3.84 12.19 25.26
C LEU A 565 4.14 13.30 24.24
N ALA A 566 4.41 14.52 24.70
CA ALA A 566 4.72 15.65 23.85
C ALA A 566 6.16 15.57 23.29
N GLN A 567 7.11 15.17 24.15
CA GLN A 567 8.54 15.18 23.85
C GLN A 567 9.08 13.87 23.31
N SER A 568 8.38 12.75 23.53
CA SER A 568 8.82 11.42 23.10
C SER A 568 8.08 10.94 21.84
N THR A 569 8.75 10.08 21.10
CA THR A 569 8.14 9.20 20.10
C THR A 569 7.25 8.17 20.78
N ILE A 570 6.40 7.47 20.01
CA ILE A 570 5.53 6.44 20.57
C ILE A 570 6.30 5.30 21.28
N PRO A 571 7.37 4.72 20.70
CA PRO A 571 8.14 3.68 21.38
C PRO A 571 8.78 4.16 22.69
N GLU A 572 9.37 5.36 22.68
CA GLU A 572 9.96 5.99 23.88
C GLU A 572 8.91 6.32 24.94
N PHE A 573 7.74 6.80 24.51
CA PHE A 573 6.63 7.04 25.42
C PHE A 573 6.24 5.74 26.13
N LEU A 574 6.12 4.64 25.38
CA LEU A 574 5.76 3.32 25.91
C LEU A 574 6.82 2.74 26.85
N SER A 575 8.11 2.92 26.56
CA SER A 575 9.20 2.47 27.45
C SER A 575 9.29 3.35 28.70
N GLY A 576 9.17 4.68 28.56
CA GLY A 576 9.18 5.65 29.66
C GLY A 576 7.96 5.58 30.60
N LEU A 577 6.94 4.78 30.27
CA LEU A 577 5.83 4.49 31.20
C LEU A 577 6.30 3.71 32.44
N ASP A 578 7.38 2.94 32.37
CA ASP A 578 7.86 2.16 33.51
C ASP A 578 8.59 3.01 34.58
N ASP A 579 8.90 4.27 34.27
CA ASP A 579 9.71 5.15 35.11
C ASP A 579 8.92 5.88 36.21
N SER A 580 7.58 5.81 36.18
CA SER A 580 6.71 6.46 37.16
C SER A 580 5.53 5.59 37.59
N ALA A 581 4.90 5.92 38.73
CA ALA A 581 3.70 5.23 39.18
C ALA A 581 2.51 5.52 38.25
N GLU A 582 2.40 6.76 37.79
CA GLU A 582 1.40 7.24 36.83
C GLU A 582 1.58 6.57 35.47
N GLY A 583 2.83 6.40 35.00
CA GLY A 583 3.14 5.68 33.77
C GLY A 583 2.77 4.20 33.84
N LYS A 584 3.09 3.52 34.95
CA LYS A 584 2.67 2.12 35.17
C LYS A 584 1.16 1.97 35.20
N ALA A 585 0.45 2.94 35.79
CA ALA A 585 -1.01 2.96 35.79
C ALA A 585 -1.56 3.12 34.37
N LEU A 586 -1.02 4.05 33.57
CA LEU A 586 -1.40 4.21 32.16
C LEU A 586 -1.10 2.97 31.34
N LYS A 587 0.07 2.34 31.52
CA LYS A 587 0.46 1.11 30.84
C LYS A 587 -0.52 -0.03 31.15
N ALA A 588 -0.94 -0.16 32.40
CA ALA A 588 -1.97 -1.14 32.78
C ALA A 588 -3.33 -0.84 32.14
N GLN A 589 -3.75 0.44 32.09
CA GLN A 589 -4.97 0.84 31.39
C GLN A 589 -4.89 0.55 29.89
N LEU A 590 -3.79 0.92 29.23
CA LEU A 590 -3.56 0.67 27.80
C LEU A 590 -3.54 -0.84 27.50
N THR A 591 -2.92 -1.64 28.36
CA THR A 591 -2.91 -3.11 28.21
C THR A 591 -4.33 -3.68 28.29
N ASN A 592 -5.15 -3.22 29.23
CA ASN A 592 -6.56 -3.62 29.31
C ASN A 592 -7.36 -3.16 28.08
N PHE A 593 -7.13 -1.93 27.62
CA PHE A 593 -7.74 -1.40 26.40
C PHE A 593 -7.41 -2.28 25.19
N LEU A 594 -6.13 -2.60 24.97
CA LEU A 594 -5.70 -3.42 23.84
C LEU A 594 -6.17 -4.88 23.94
N ARG A 595 -6.35 -5.41 25.16
CA ARG A 595 -6.95 -6.74 25.34
C ARG A 595 -8.40 -6.77 24.83
N ASP A 596 -9.17 -5.74 25.16
CA ASP A 596 -10.62 -5.72 24.92
C ASP A 596 -10.96 -5.16 23.53
N TYR A 597 -10.20 -4.17 23.05
CA TYR A 597 -10.44 -3.41 21.81
C TYR A 597 -9.33 -3.54 20.77
N GLY A 598 -8.18 -4.14 21.11
CA GLY A 598 -7.02 -4.20 20.22
C GLY A 598 -7.25 -4.99 18.93
N HIS A 599 -8.28 -5.85 18.90
CA HIS A 599 -8.70 -6.63 17.75
C HIS A 599 -9.30 -5.80 16.60
N LEU A 600 -9.40 -4.48 16.73
CA LEU A 600 -9.84 -3.59 15.67
C LEU A 600 -8.69 -3.27 14.70
N ASN A 601 -9.00 -3.17 13.40
CA ASN A 601 -8.08 -2.76 12.34
C ASN A 601 -8.82 -1.91 11.27
N VAL A 602 -8.06 -1.47 10.27
CA VAL A 602 -8.58 -0.78 9.08
C VAL A 602 -8.90 -1.77 7.98
N ASN A 603 -10.04 -1.59 7.30
CA ASN A 603 -10.47 -2.31 6.10
C ASN A 603 -10.61 -3.85 6.18
N MET A 604 -10.57 -4.46 7.39
CA MET A 604 -10.74 -5.91 7.63
C MET A 604 -9.70 -6.82 6.95
N ASP A 605 -8.70 -6.27 6.26
CA ASP A 605 -7.60 -7.06 5.70
C ASP A 605 -6.61 -7.44 6.81
N ILE A 606 -6.28 -8.73 6.90
CA ILE A 606 -5.32 -9.18 7.89
C ILE A 606 -3.88 -8.77 7.57
N ALA A 607 -3.55 -8.25 6.39
CA ALA A 607 -2.22 -7.70 6.13
C ALA A 607 -1.99 -6.36 6.87
N GLU A 608 -3.05 -5.63 7.16
CA GLU A 608 -3.00 -4.38 7.93
C GLU A 608 -2.79 -4.67 9.43
N ASP A 609 -2.20 -3.69 10.11
CA ASP A 609 -1.93 -3.80 11.55
C ASP A 609 -3.22 -3.66 12.36
N PHE A 610 -3.42 -4.58 13.29
CA PHE A 610 -4.41 -4.44 14.35
C PHE A 610 -3.88 -3.51 15.44
N TRP A 611 -4.77 -2.90 16.22
CA TRP A 611 -4.36 -1.99 17.31
C TRP A 611 -3.48 -2.66 18.36
N TRP A 612 -3.62 -3.98 18.58
CA TRP A 612 -2.72 -4.72 19.47
C TRP A 612 -1.30 -4.90 18.89
N GLU A 613 -1.13 -4.86 17.57
CA GLU A 613 0.18 -4.90 16.89
C GLU A 613 0.84 -3.54 16.89
N ASN A 614 0.05 -2.50 16.64
CA ASN A 614 0.51 -1.12 16.59
C ASN A 614 -0.29 -0.21 17.56
N PRO A 615 0.05 -0.21 18.86
CA PRO A 615 -0.55 0.68 19.85
C PRO A 615 -0.36 2.17 19.54
N GLY A 616 0.58 2.51 18.65
CA GLY A 616 0.84 3.89 18.24
C GLY A 616 -0.36 4.57 17.59
N ILE A 617 -1.24 3.81 16.93
CA ILE A 617 -2.50 4.32 16.39
C ILE A 617 -3.36 4.93 17.50
N ILE A 618 -3.47 4.24 18.64
CA ILE A 618 -4.26 4.70 19.81
C ILE A 618 -3.61 5.92 20.45
N LEU A 619 -2.29 5.89 20.61
CA LEU A 619 -1.57 6.99 21.23
C LEU A 619 -1.56 8.26 20.36
N ALA A 620 -1.56 8.11 19.04
CA ALA A 620 -1.76 9.23 18.11
C ALA A 620 -3.14 9.87 18.31
N MET A 621 -4.21 9.07 18.49
CA MET A 621 -5.55 9.59 18.78
C MET A 621 -5.63 10.30 20.14
N VAL A 622 -4.97 9.74 21.17
CA VAL A 622 -4.87 10.39 22.49
C VAL A 622 -4.16 11.74 22.35
N LYS A 623 -3.01 11.78 21.65
CA LYS A 623 -2.25 13.01 21.41
C LYS A 623 -3.08 14.07 20.68
N GLY A 624 -3.77 13.70 19.61
CA GLY A 624 -4.66 14.62 18.87
C GLY A 624 -5.81 15.16 19.73
N SER A 625 -6.40 14.31 20.59
CA SER A 625 -7.47 14.70 21.51
C SER A 625 -7.01 15.68 22.59
N LEU A 626 -5.76 15.55 23.06
CA LEU A 626 -5.18 16.46 24.07
C LEU A 626 -4.91 17.86 23.51
N THR A 627 -4.60 17.97 22.22
CA THR A 627 -4.34 19.25 21.54
C THR A 627 -5.61 20.00 21.12
N ALA A 628 -6.80 19.46 21.42
CA ALA A 628 -8.05 20.05 21.00
C ALA A 628 -8.46 21.27 21.84
N ASP A 629 -8.79 22.40 21.18
CA ASP A 629 -9.29 23.63 21.84
C ASP A 629 -10.51 23.37 22.75
N LYS A 630 -11.36 22.43 22.35
CA LYS A 630 -12.50 21.95 23.15
C LYS A 630 -12.53 20.43 23.15
N ARG A 631 -12.18 19.85 24.29
CA ARG A 631 -12.31 18.40 24.51
C ARG A 631 -13.77 18.07 24.80
N ILE A 632 -14.42 17.30 23.92
CA ILE A 632 -15.83 16.91 24.06
C ILE A 632 -15.88 15.53 24.70
N ASN A 633 -16.50 15.43 25.88
CA ASN A 633 -16.76 14.17 26.54
C ASN A 633 -17.73 13.33 25.67
N PRO A 634 -17.31 12.15 25.17
CA PRO A 634 -18.16 11.33 24.31
C PRO A 634 -19.45 10.85 25.02
N GLU A 635 -19.41 10.66 26.35
CA GLU A 635 -20.57 10.22 27.12
C GLU A 635 -21.64 11.32 27.25
N GLU A 636 -21.25 12.56 27.58
CA GLU A 636 -22.17 13.70 27.64
C GLU A 636 -22.85 13.95 26.29
N ARG A 637 -22.08 13.85 25.22
CA ARG A 637 -22.57 13.96 23.85
C ARG A 637 -23.60 12.88 23.53
N GLU A 638 -23.34 11.64 23.94
CA GLU A 638 -24.27 10.54 23.69
C GLU A 638 -25.56 10.69 24.48
N GLN A 639 -25.48 11.15 25.73
CA GLN A 639 -26.65 11.50 26.54
C GLN A 639 -27.48 12.61 25.87
N GLN A 640 -26.82 13.63 25.29
CA GLN A 640 -27.52 14.68 24.55
C GLN A 640 -28.27 14.11 23.34
N LYS A 641 -27.63 13.27 22.52
CA LYS A 641 -28.31 12.65 21.37
C LYS A 641 -29.46 11.74 21.77
N GLN A 642 -29.28 10.96 22.84
CA GLN A 642 -30.33 10.11 23.35
C GLN A 642 -31.56 10.95 23.71
N LYS A 643 -31.36 12.07 24.41
CA LYS A 643 -32.42 13.02 24.74
C LYS A 643 -33.06 13.62 23.48
N GLU A 644 -32.25 14.08 22.52
CA GLU A 644 -32.75 14.63 21.25
C GLU A 644 -33.58 13.61 20.46
N ARG A 645 -33.17 12.33 20.46
CA ARG A 645 -33.94 11.23 19.86
C ARG A 645 -35.28 11.08 20.58
N GLU A 646 -35.29 10.95 21.90
CA GLU A 646 -36.50 10.76 22.70
C GLU A 646 -37.50 11.90 22.51
N GLU A 647 -37.02 13.15 22.50
CA GLU A 647 -37.83 14.34 22.19
C GLU A 647 -38.39 14.30 20.76
N THR A 648 -37.56 13.89 19.79
CA THR A 648 -37.97 13.73 18.39
C THR A 648 -39.03 12.64 18.24
N GLU A 649 -38.90 11.53 18.95
CA GLU A 649 -39.91 10.47 18.94
C GLU A 649 -41.26 10.96 19.47
N VAL A 650 -41.27 11.72 20.57
CA VAL A 650 -42.49 12.32 21.12
C VAL A 650 -43.11 13.31 20.13
N LEU A 651 -42.28 14.19 19.56
CA LEU A 651 -42.70 15.17 18.55
C LEU A 651 -43.34 14.49 17.34
N VAL A 652 -42.69 13.46 16.79
CA VAL A 652 -43.18 12.71 15.64
C VAL A 652 -44.49 12.02 15.97
N ARG A 653 -44.56 11.28 17.11
CA ARG A 653 -45.79 10.61 17.54
C ARG A 653 -46.95 11.58 17.70
N SER A 654 -46.71 12.80 18.18
CA SER A 654 -47.74 13.82 18.39
C SER A 654 -48.43 14.27 17.08
N LYS A 655 -47.74 14.16 15.95
CA LYS A 655 -48.23 14.58 14.62
C LYS A 655 -48.92 13.46 13.83
N LEU A 656 -48.91 12.22 14.34
CA LEU A 656 -49.45 11.05 13.67
C LEU A 656 -50.78 10.60 14.28
N ASN A 657 -51.70 10.16 13.43
CA ASN A 657 -52.94 9.51 13.88
C ASN A 657 -52.67 8.09 14.42
N PHE A 658 -53.69 7.45 15.02
CA PHE A 658 -53.54 6.14 15.67
C PHE A 658 -52.94 5.05 14.75
N VAL A 659 -53.41 4.97 13.50
CA VAL A 659 -52.93 3.95 12.54
C VAL A 659 -51.51 4.26 12.08
N GLN A 660 -51.24 5.53 11.75
CA GLN A 660 -49.90 5.99 11.37
C GLN A 660 -48.89 5.76 12.50
N ARG A 661 -49.28 6.00 13.76
CA ARG A 661 -48.45 5.79 14.94
C ARG A 661 -48.09 4.32 15.12
N ALA A 662 -49.05 3.41 15.01
CA ALA A 662 -48.78 1.98 15.11
C ALA A 662 -47.80 1.48 14.02
N ILE A 663 -47.93 1.99 12.79
CA ILE A 663 -47.00 1.69 11.70
C ILE A 663 -45.60 2.27 11.99
N PHE A 664 -45.56 3.54 12.40
CA PHE A 664 -44.33 4.24 12.75
C PHE A 664 -43.58 3.55 13.88
N ASP A 665 -44.24 3.20 14.99
CA ASP A 665 -43.58 2.59 16.14
C ASP A 665 -42.97 1.22 15.78
N LYS A 666 -43.67 0.42 14.98
CA LYS A 666 -43.13 -0.85 14.48
C LYS A 666 -41.91 -0.63 13.58
N LEU A 667 -42.02 0.30 12.63
CA LEU A 667 -40.95 0.63 11.69
C LEU A 667 -39.72 1.21 12.38
N LEU A 668 -39.93 2.16 13.31
CA LEU A 668 -38.87 2.79 14.09
C LEU A 668 -38.13 1.76 14.94
N LYS A 669 -38.87 0.92 15.69
CA LYS A 669 -38.26 -0.12 16.52
C LYS A 669 -37.40 -1.07 15.70
N SER A 670 -37.89 -1.53 14.55
CA SER A 670 -37.10 -2.37 13.63
C SER A 670 -35.89 -1.61 13.11
N THR A 671 -36.05 -0.35 12.69
CA THR A 671 -34.95 0.47 12.14
C THR A 671 -33.84 0.67 13.17
N GLN A 672 -34.17 1.11 14.38
CA GLN A 672 -33.20 1.30 15.48
C GLN A 672 -32.49 -0.01 15.83
N SER A 673 -33.22 -1.13 15.91
CA SER A 673 -32.64 -2.44 16.23
C SER A 673 -31.59 -2.89 15.20
N TYR A 674 -31.87 -2.67 13.92
CA TYR A 674 -30.98 -3.05 12.82
C TYR A 674 -29.85 -2.05 12.59
N MET A 675 -30.07 -0.76 12.85
CA MET A 675 -29.01 0.25 12.90
C MET A 675 -27.95 -0.12 13.96
N LEU A 676 -28.38 -0.43 15.18
CA LEU A 676 -27.47 -0.86 16.24
C LEU A 676 -26.68 -2.13 15.86
N LEU A 677 -27.38 -3.12 15.28
CA LEU A 677 -26.74 -4.34 14.78
C LEU A 677 -25.67 -4.04 13.72
N ARG A 678 -25.99 -3.13 12.79
CA ARG A 678 -25.07 -2.69 11.74
C ARG A 678 -23.85 -1.98 12.31
N ASP A 679 -24.01 -1.14 13.31
CA ASP A 679 -22.90 -0.35 13.85
C ASP A 679 -21.99 -1.21 14.73
N ASN A 680 -22.56 -2.12 15.52
CA ASN A 680 -21.81 -3.07 16.35
C ASN A 680 -21.11 -4.16 15.52
N ARG A 681 -21.44 -4.32 14.23
CA ARG A 681 -20.91 -5.41 13.40
C ARG A 681 -19.39 -5.43 13.33
N HIS A 682 -18.75 -4.28 13.15
CA HIS A 682 -17.32 -4.20 12.83
C HIS A 682 -16.48 -4.69 14.01
N PHE A 683 -16.96 -4.37 15.21
CA PHE A 683 -16.40 -4.85 16.46
C PHE A 683 -16.36 -6.38 16.52
N TYR A 684 -17.47 -7.05 16.21
CA TYR A 684 -17.50 -8.51 16.23
C TYR A 684 -16.75 -9.14 15.05
N VAL A 685 -16.91 -8.62 13.83
CA VAL A 685 -16.29 -9.17 12.61
C VAL A 685 -14.77 -9.29 12.74
N THR A 686 -14.12 -8.32 13.37
CA THR A 686 -12.66 -8.25 13.45
C THR A 686 -12.07 -9.18 14.52
N MET A 687 -12.87 -9.70 15.47
CA MET A 687 -12.39 -10.64 16.50
C MET A 687 -11.75 -11.91 15.93
N PRO A 688 -12.43 -12.73 15.10
CA PRO A 688 -11.82 -13.94 14.54
C PRO A 688 -10.67 -13.61 13.59
N PHE A 689 -10.72 -12.47 12.88
CA PHE A 689 -9.63 -12.05 12.00
C PHE A 689 -8.37 -11.68 12.78
N SER A 690 -8.51 -11.05 13.95
CA SER A 690 -7.40 -10.82 14.87
C SER A 690 -6.79 -12.12 15.39
N LEU A 691 -7.60 -13.17 15.63
CA LEU A 691 -7.10 -14.49 16.04
C LEU A 691 -6.35 -15.17 14.89
N ILE A 692 -6.91 -15.12 13.68
CA ILE A 692 -6.24 -15.60 12.46
C ILE A 692 -4.90 -14.89 12.29
N LYS A 693 -4.87 -13.56 12.39
CA LYS A 693 -3.65 -12.75 12.30
C LYS A 693 -2.56 -13.23 13.25
N LYS A 694 -2.88 -13.47 14.53
CA LYS A 694 -1.90 -13.97 15.52
C LYS A 694 -1.26 -15.30 15.11
N ALA A 695 -2.06 -16.21 14.55
CA ALA A 695 -1.58 -17.48 14.03
C ALA A 695 -0.75 -17.32 12.76
N VAL A 696 -1.18 -16.45 11.83
CA VAL A 696 -0.46 -16.12 10.60
C VAL A 696 0.90 -15.50 10.90
N VAL A 697 0.99 -14.54 11.82
CA VAL A 697 2.26 -13.92 12.24
C VAL A 697 3.21 -14.97 12.84
N THR A 698 2.70 -15.80 13.76
CA THR A 698 3.50 -16.89 14.37
C THR A 698 4.00 -17.88 13.32
N LEU A 699 3.15 -18.20 12.33
CA LEU A 699 3.50 -19.09 11.23
C LEU A 699 4.55 -18.46 10.31
N ALA A 700 4.39 -17.19 9.96
CA ALA A 700 5.32 -16.43 9.14
C ALA A 700 6.72 -16.36 9.78
N GLU A 701 6.81 -15.99 11.06
CA GLU A 701 8.06 -15.94 11.81
C GLU A 701 8.83 -17.28 11.75
N ARG A 702 8.10 -18.40 11.86
CA ARG A 702 8.70 -19.74 11.80
C ARG A 702 9.15 -20.14 10.40
N LEU A 703 8.34 -19.85 9.40
CA LEU A 703 8.69 -20.11 8.01
C LEU A 703 9.93 -19.30 7.61
N THR A 704 10.03 -18.03 8.03
CA THR A 704 11.23 -17.21 7.83
C THR A 704 12.43 -17.77 8.58
N ALA A 705 12.28 -18.13 9.86
CA ALA A 705 13.38 -18.73 10.65
C ALA A 705 13.89 -20.06 10.07
N GLN A 706 13.05 -20.80 9.34
CA GLN A 706 13.42 -22.05 8.64
C GLN A 706 13.90 -21.83 7.20
N GLY A 707 13.96 -20.59 6.71
CA GLY A 707 14.39 -20.26 5.35
C GLY A 707 13.36 -20.58 4.26
N TYR A 708 12.09 -20.78 4.62
CA TYR A 708 10.98 -20.97 3.67
C TYR A 708 10.36 -19.65 3.18
N LEU A 709 10.59 -18.55 3.89
CA LEU A 709 10.25 -17.19 3.47
C LEU A 709 11.46 -16.27 3.67
N LEU A 710 11.62 -15.26 2.80
CA LEU A 710 12.69 -14.27 2.93
C LEU A 710 12.29 -13.15 3.90
N ASP A 711 11.04 -12.70 3.82
CA ASP A 711 10.43 -11.73 4.72
C ASP A 711 9.15 -12.34 5.34
N PRO A 712 8.86 -12.18 6.65
CA PRO A 712 7.62 -12.68 7.24
C PRO A 712 6.34 -12.16 6.56
N ARG A 713 6.35 -10.95 5.99
CA ARG A 713 5.23 -10.36 5.26
C ARG A 713 4.98 -11.03 3.90
N ASP A 714 5.90 -11.87 3.42
CA ASP A 714 5.71 -12.64 2.18
C ASP A 714 4.51 -13.57 2.24
N ILE A 715 4.13 -13.99 3.45
CA ILE A 715 2.96 -14.83 3.69
C ILE A 715 1.66 -14.20 3.16
N TYR A 716 1.55 -12.86 3.12
CA TYR A 716 0.35 -12.16 2.66
C TYR A 716 0.15 -12.22 1.14
N TYR A 717 1.17 -12.66 0.40
CA TYR A 717 1.10 -12.89 -1.04
C TYR A 717 0.67 -14.31 -1.39
N LEU A 718 0.40 -15.19 -0.42
CA LEU A 718 -0.11 -16.55 -0.63
C LEU A 718 -1.60 -16.62 -0.30
N THR A 719 -2.38 -17.44 -1.00
CA THR A 719 -3.73 -17.79 -0.54
C THR A 719 -3.65 -18.78 0.62
N LEU A 720 -4.72 -18.89 1.41
CA LEU A 720 -4.82 -19.91 2.45
C LEU A 720 -4.67 -21.34 1.89
N GLU A 721 -5.21 -21.60 0.69
CA GLU A 721 -5.08 -22.90 0.01
C GLU A 721 -3.64 -23.18 -0.44
N GLU A 722 -2.93 -22.18 -0.98
CA GLU A 722 -1.53 -22.31 -1.37
C GLU A 722 -0.64 -22.53 -0.15
N LEU A 723 -0.88 -21.79 0.94
CA LEU A 723 -0.17 -21.95 2.21
C LEU A 723 -0.37 -23.36 2.79
N GLU A 724 -1.61 -23.88 2.76
CA GLU A 724 -1.89 -25.26 3.12
C GLU A 724 -1.16 -26.25 2.20
N GLY A 725 -1.17 -26.01 0.89
CA GLY A 725 -0.47 -26.84 -0.08
C GLY A 725 1.03 -26.91 0.17
N LEU A 726 1.66 -25.78 0.53
CA LEU A 726 3.08 -25.70 0.88
C LEU A 726 3.41 -26.49 2.15
N LEU A 727 2.61 -26.29 3.21
CA LEU A 727 2.79 -27.00 4.49
C LEU A 727 2.50 -28.50 4.39
N SER A 728 1.60 -28.91 3.51
CA SER A 728 1.29 -30.32 3.26
C SER A 728 2.15 -30.96 2.17
N HIS A 729 3.16 -30.26 1.64
CA HIS A 729 4.00 -30.69 0.52
C HIS A 729 3.24 -31.05 -0.77
N ARG A 730 2.01 -30.56 -0.95
CA ARG A 730 1.25 -30.64 -2.20
C ARG A 730 1.71 -29.59 -3.21
N LEU A 731 2.27 -28.48 -2.73
CA LEU A 731 2.91 -27.44 -3.51
C LEU A 731 4.39 -27.36 -3.11
N ALA A 732 5.29 -27.23 -4.09
CA ALA A 732 6.71 -27.03 -3.81
C ALA A 732 6.98 -25.59 -3.38
N TRP A 733 7.91 -25.37 -2.44
CA TRP A 733 8.29 -24.02 -2.01
C TRP A 733 8.85 -23.15 -3.14
N SER A 734 9.50 -23.74 -4.15
CA SER A 734 9.90 -23.03 -5.38
C SER A 734 8.72 -22.40 -6.12
N GLN A 735 7.59 -23.10 -6.20
CA GLN A 735 6.35 -22.59 -6.80
C GLN A 735 5.70 -21.52 -5.90
N GLY A 736 5.82 -21.67 -4.57
CA GLY A 736 5.43 -20.64 -3.61
C GLY A 736 6.19 -19.33 -3.82
N TYR A 737 7.52 -19.40 -3.94
CA TYR A 737 8.38 -18.25 -4.20
C TYR A 737 8.07 -17.57 -5.54
N GLU A 738 7.86 -18.36 -6.61
CA GLU A 738 7.46 -17.83 -7.92
C GLU A 738 6.15 -17.03 -7.82
N LYS A 739 5.15 -17.56 -7.11
CA LYS A 739 3.87 -16.88 -6.87
C LYS A 739 4.04 -15.60 -6.06
N ILE A 740 4.82 -15.64 -4.97
CA ILE A 740 5.10 -14.46 -4.13
C ILE A 740 5.77 -13.37 -4.96
N ASN A 741 6.86 -13.70 -5.66
CA ASN A 741 7.62 -12.73 -6.44
C ASN A 741 6.78 -12.13 -7.58
N ARG A 742 6.01 -12.96 -8.29
CA ARG A 742 5.08 -12.49 -9.34
C ARG A 742 4.02 -11.53 -8.80
N ARG A 743 3.48 -11.79 -7.60
CA ARG A 743 2.46 -10.92 -6.98
C ARG A 743 3.04 -9.66 -6.36
N LYS A 744 4.30 -9.70 -5.91
CA LYS A 744 5.05 -8.51 -5.48
C LYS A 744 5.35 -7.55 -6.64
N SER A 745 5.72 -8.10 -7.80
CA SER A 745 6.05 -7.31 -9.00
C SER A 745 4.83 -6.88 -9.82
N ALA A 746 3.63 -7.35 -9.47
CA ALA A 746 2.39 -7.00 -10.16
C ALA A 746 2.12 -5.48 -10.07
N PRO A 747 1.80 -4.81 -11.19
CA PRO A 747 1.53 -3.38 -11.20
C PRO A 747 0.28 -3.06 -10.37
N ARG A 748 0.37 -2.05 -9.51
CA ARG A 748 -0.78 -1.58 -8.74
C ARG A 748 -1.73 -0.81 -9.65
N VAL A 749 -2.96 -1.29 -9.75
CA VAL A 749 -4.05 -0.62 -10.47
C VAL A 749 -4.87 0.20 -9.48
N ALA A 750 -5.16 1.45 -9.80
CA ALA A 750 -6.07 2.27 -9.00
C ALA A 750 -7.52 1.83 -9.26
N LEU A 751 -8.34 1.78 -8.22
CA LEU A 751 -9.75 1.38 -8.32
C LEU A 751 -10.56 2.21 -9.33
N ASP A 752 -10.22 3.50 -9.47
CA ASP A 752 -10.88 4.41 -10.41
C ASP A 752 -10.52 4.12 -11.88
N ASP A 753 -9.43 3.40 -12.13
CA ASP A 753 -9.05 2.98 -13.47
C ASP A 753 -9.78 1.69 -13.87
N LEU A 754 -10.46 1.00 -12.95
CA LEU A 754 -11.23 -0.21 -13.19
C LEU A 754 -12.72 0.06 -13.49
N PRO A 755 -13.35 -0.71 -14.39
CA PRO A 755 -14.77 -0.57 -14.68
C PRO A 755 -15.62 -0.98 -13.48
N SER A 756 -16.71 -0.25 -13.25
CA SER A 756 -17.61 -0.51 -12.11
C SER A 756 -18.62 -1.63 -12.34
N LEU A 757 -18.94 -1.93 -13.60
CA LEU A 757 -19.77 -3.05 -14.05
C LEU A 757 -19.32 -3.49 -15.45
N PHE A 758 -19.03 -4.78 -15.65
CA PHE A 758 -18.54 -5.30 -16.94
C PHE A 758 -18.77 -6.81 -17.10
N LYS A 759 -18.56 -7.32 -18.33
CA LYS A 759 -18.47 -8.75 -18.69
C LYS A 759 -17.20 -8.96 -19.50
N GLY A 760 -16.56 -10.13 -19.37
CA GLY A 760 -15.26 -10.41 -19.97
C GLY A 760 -14.12 -9.80 -19.16
N TRP A 761 -12.93 -9.69 -19.74
CA TRP A 761 -11.78 -9.10 -19.08
C TRP A 761 -11.98 -7.59 -18.81
N PRO A 762 -11.63 -7.08 -17.61
CA PRO A 762 -11.79 -5.66 -17.29
C PRO A 762 -10.93 -4.79 -18.21
N LYS A 763 -11.54 -3.76 -18.81
CA LYS A 763 -10.82 -2.76 -19.60
C LYS A 763 -10.48 -1.56 -18.73
N LEU A 764 -9.21 -1.24 -18.61
CA LEU A 764 -8.73 -0.08 -17.86
C LEU A 764 -9.14 1.23 -18.56
N SER A 765 -9.38 2.29 -17.77
CA SER A 765 -9.74 3.60 -18.30
C SER A 765 -8.59 4.26 -19.10
N GLY A 766 -8.90 5.03 -20.14
CA GLY A 766 -7.91 5.59 -21.08
C GLY A 766 -6.88 6.55 -20.47
N ASP A 767 -7.20 7.21 -19.35
CA ASP A 767 -6.27 8.07 -18.62
C ASP A 767 -5.17 7.28 -17.87
N ALA A 768 -5.42 6.00 -17.57
CA ALA A 768 -4.42 5.12 -16.95
C ALA A 768 -3.24 4.83 -17.90
N ALA A 769 -3.52 4.69 -19.19
CA ALA A 769 -2.50 4.54 -20.23
C ALA A 769 -1.65 5.82 -20.42
N ALA A 770 -2.23 7.00 -20.17
CA ALA A 770 -1.52 8.28 -20.24
C ALA A 770 -0.69 8.59 -18.98
N ARG A 771 -1.13 8.16 -17.78
CA ARG A 771 -0.34 8.28 -16.54
C ARG A 771 0.88 7.37 -16.54
N GLN A 772 0.83 6.24 -17.24
CA GLN A 772 1.97 5.34 -17.44
C GLN A 772 3.06 5.89 -18.38
N THR A 773 2.78 6.96 -19.14
CA THR A 773 3.74 7.57 -20.09
C THR A 773 4.35 8.89 -19.60
N GLY A 774 4.20 9.22 -18.31
CA GLY A 774 4.85 10.38 -17.71
C GLY A 774 4.31 11.75 -18.17
N SER A 775 3.18 11.80 -18.87
CA SER A 775 2.56 13.07 -19.24
C SER A 775 1.53 13.48 -18.16
N VAL A 776 1.88 14.46 -17.34
CA VAL A 776 0.93 15.14 -16.45
C VAL A 776 0.06 16.05 -17.33
N PRO A 777 -1.27 15.85 -17.44
CA PRO A 777 -2.12 16.84 -18.07
C PRO A 777 -2.33 17.97 -17.06
N SER A 778 -1.47 18.99 -17.12
CA SER A 778 -1.75 20.29 -16.52
C SER A 778 -2.89 20.94 -17.31
N LYS A 779 -4.08 21.02 -16.71
CA LYS A 779 -5.08 22.02 -17.09
C LYS A 779 -5.40 22.93 -15.91
N ASN A 780 -4.84 24.14 -15.97
CA ASN A 780 -5.32 25.31 -15.25
C ASN A 780 -6.68 25.78 -15.79
N SER A 781 -7.57 26.28 -14.92
CA SER A 781 -8.13 27.65 -15.04
C SER A 781 -9.04 28.02 -13.85
N GLY A 782 -8.96 29.28 -13.43
CA GLY A 782 -9.48 29.82 -12.16
C GLY A 782 -10.99 30.08 -12.02
N ARG A 783 -11.32 30.53 -10.80
CA ARG A 783 -12.55 31.14 -10.22
C ARG A 783 -13.64 30.21 -9.64
N GLY A 784 -13.72 30.21 -8.30
CA GLY A 784 -14.93 29.97 -7.50
C GLY A 784 -15.66 28.66 -7.78
N PHE A 785 -14.95 27.53 -7.78
CA PHE A 785 -15.56 26.23 -8.03
C PHE A 785 -16.14 25.62 -6.74
N ALA A 786 -17.43 25.33 -6.77
CA ALA A 786 -18.08 24.45 -5.80
C ALA A 786 -17.94 23.00 -6.30
N LEU A 787 -17.14 22.18 -5.61
CA LEU A 787 -17.10 20.74 -5.82
C LEU A 787 -18.38 20.12 -5.24
N LYS A 788 -19.10 19.34 -6.05
CA LYS A 788 -20.32 18.66 -5.62
C LYS A 788 -20.04 17.24 -5.15
N GLY A 789 -20.67 16.88 -4.05
CA GLY A 789 -20.78 15.53 -3.53
C GLY A 789 -22.21 15.22 -3.07
N VAL A 790 -22.34 14.19 -2.27
CA VAL A 790 -23.57 13.79 -1.58
C VAL A 790 -23.63 14.48 -0.22
N ALA A 791 -24.77 15.11 0.08
CA ALA A 791 -25.04 15.67 1.40
C ALA A 791 -24.99 14.55 2.46
N GLY A 792 -23.95 14.55 3.29
CA GLY A 792 -23.70 13.54 4.31
C GLY A 792 -24.31 13.94 5.65
N SER A 793 -23.95 15.11 6.17
CA SER A 793 -24.46 15.64 7.44
C SER A 793 -24.72 17.14 7.32
N PRO A 794 -25.87 17.66 7.74
CA PRO A 794 -26.23 19.07 7.55
C PRO A 794 -25.37 20.00 8.41
N GLY A 795 -25.19 21.22 7.92
CA GLY A 795 -24.43 22.29 8.58
C GLY A 795 -23.45 22.95 7.62
N GLN A 796 -22.81 24.03 8.06
CA GLN A 796 -21.79 24.73 7.27
C GLN A 796 -20.63 25.11 8.16
N VAL A 797 -19.42 24.79 7.71
CA VAL A 797 -18.17 25.08 8.43
C VAL A 797 -17.13 25.59 7.44
N HIS A 798 -16.31 26.51 7.94
CA HIS A 798 -15.15 27.06 7.27
C HIS A 798 -13.91 26.70 8.10
N GLY A 799 -12.89 26.09 7.47
CA GLY A 799 -11.75 25.54 8.20
C GLY A 799 -10.63 25.05 7.28
N GLN A 800 -9.51 24.65 7.88
CA GLN A 800 -8.34 24.15 7.17
C GLN A 800 -8.47 22.67 6.82
N VAL A 801 -8.06 22.30 5.62
CA VAL A 801 -7.99 20.92 5.16
C VAL A 801 -6.83 20.21 5.83
N LYS A 802 -7.11 19.01 6.34
CA LYS A 802 -6.09 18.00 6.60
C LYS A 802 -6.43 16.72 5.84
N ILE A 803 -5.52 16.30 4.99
CA ILE A 803 -5.64 15.08 4.19
C ILE A 803 -5.03 13.92 4.98
N ILE A 804 -5.86 12.91 5.23
CA ILE A 804 -5.49 11.71 5.97
C ILE A 804 -5.70 10.51 5.04
N TYR A 805 -4.65 9.73 4.76
CA TYR A 805 -4.70 8.57 3.87
C TYR A 805 -4.81 7.24 4.64
N SER A 806 -4.27 7.21 5.86
CA SER A 806 -4.21 6.02 6.72
C SER A 806 -4.15 6.38 8.21
N PRO A 807 -4.37 5.42 9.12
CA PRO A 807 -4.24 5.64 10.57
C PRO A 807 -2.90 6.20 11.03
N SER A 808 -1.82 5.91 10.32
CA SER A 808 -0.50 6.47 10.60
C SER A 808 -0.49 8.01 10.51
N ASP A 809 -1.35 8.58 9.67
CA ASP A 809 -1.50 10.03 9.53
C ASP A 809 -2.32 10.67 10.66
N PHE A 810 -2.98 9.88 11.52
CA PHE A 810 -3.86 10.44 12.57
C PHE A 810 -3.10 11.37 13.52
N SER A 811 -1.80 11.15 13.70
CA SER A 811 -0.92 12.02 14.49
C SER A 811 -0.78 13.44 13.94
N ARG A 812 -1.05 13.65 12.65
CA ARG A 812 -0.98 14.95 11.95
C ARG A 812 -2.28 15.74 12.03
N PHE A 813 -3.37 15.11 12.49
CA PHE A 813 -4.70 15.71 12.52
C PHE A 813 -4.88 16.56 13.79
N GLN A 814 -5.30 17.81 13.62
CA GLN A 814 -5.53 18.74 14.74
C GLN A 814 -7.02 19.02 14.90
N ALA A 815 -7.41 19.43 16.10
CA ALA A 815 -8.80 19.80 16.33
C ALA A 815 -9.17 21.06 15.56
N GLY A 816 -10.38 21.08 15.00
CA GLY A 816 -10.84 22.15 14.12
C GLY A 816 -10.49 21.94 12.64
N ASP A 817 -9.63 20.98 12.31
CA ASP A 817 -9.35 20.62 10.92
C ASP A 817 -10.59 20.02 10.24
N ILE A 818 -10.69 20.25 8.94
CA ILE A 818 -11.61 19.56 8.04
C ILE A 818 -10.93 18.28 7.59
N LEU A 819 -11.50 17.14 8.00
CA LEU A 819 -11.02 15.82 7.61
C LEU A 819 -11.32 15.58 6.13
N VAL A 820 -10.26 15.54 5.32
CA VAL A 820 -10.33 15.11 3.91
C VAL A 820 -9.71 13.73 3.82
N ALA A 821 -10.49 12.75 3.37
CA ALA A 821 -10.03 11.37 3.22
C ALA A 821 -10.60 10.72 1.96
N GLU A 822 -10.04 9.61 1.51
CA GLU A 822 -10.65 8.84 0.42
C GLU A 822 -11.98 8.22 0.89
N ASN A 823 -11.93 7.58 2.07
CA ASN A 823 -13.06 7.04 2.81
C ASN A 823 -12.74 7.00 4.31
N THR A 824 -13.74 6.73 5.15
CA THR A 824 -13.61 6.60 6.61
C THR A 824 -14.27 5.30 7.09
N ASP A 825 -13.64 4.62 8.04
CA ASP A 825 -14.16 3.41 8.69
C ASP A 825 -14.28 3.61 10.24
N PRO A 826 -14.79 2.63 11.01
CA PRO A 826 -14.93 2.77 12.46
C PRO A 826 -13.64 3.14 13.21
N ALA A 827 -12.45 2.76 12.72
CA ALA A 827 -11.18 3.14 13.32
C ALA A 827 -10.89 4.65 13.18
N TRP A 828 -11.55 5.35 12.26
CA TRP A 828 -11.42 6.80 12.06
C TRP A 828 -12.34 7.60 12.97
N THR A 829 -13.32 6.94 13.61
CA THR A 829 -14.33 7.59 14.46
C THR A 829 -13.74 8.55 15.50
N PRO A 830 -12.58 8.27 16.13
CA PRO A 830 -11.95 9.23 17.03
C PRO A 830 -11.59 10.58 16.39
N LEU A 831 -11.22 10.62 15.10
CA LEU A 831 -10.96 11.90 14.42
C LEU A 831 -12.23 12.75 14.26
N PHE A 832 -13.40 12.13 14.12
CA PHE A 832 -14.68 12.85 14.03
C PHE A 832 -15.00 13.62 15.32
N SER A 833 -14.39 13.22 16.46
CA SER A 833 -14.54 13.93 17.74
C SER A 833 -13.91 15.31 17.75
N ILE A 834 -12.86 15.51 16.96
CA ILE A 834 -12.06 16.73 16.91
C ILE A 834 -12.14 17.46 15.56
N ALA A 835 -12.66 16.82 14.52
CA ALA A 835 -12.88 17.43 13.21
C ALA A 835 -13.97 18.51 13.24
N SER A 836 -13.82 19.56 12.43
CA SER A 836 -14.86 20.58 12.24
C SER A 836 -15.84 20.25 11.11
N ALA A 837 -15.39 19.51 10.10
CA ALA A 837 -16.20 18.96 9.02
C ALA A 837 -15.52 17.73 8.39
N VAL A 838 -16.25 16.97 7.57
CA VAL A 838 -15.74 15.78 6.88
C VAL A 838 -16.01 15.86 5.38
N VAL A 839 -14.99 15.57 4.58
CA VAL A 839 -15.08 15.44 3.13
C VAL A 839 -14.46 14.12 2.70
N THR A 840 -15.20 13.29 1.97
CA THR A 840 -14.68 12.01 1.45
C THR A 840 -14.84 11.88 -0.06
N GLU A 841 -13.91 11.17 -0.71
CA GLU A 841 -14.01 10.87 -2.15
C GLU A 841 -15.07 9.85 -2.48
N HIS A 842 -15.32 8.94 -1.54
CA HIS A 842 -16.30 7.86 -1.66
C HIS A 842 -17.31 7.92 -0.51
N GLY A 843 -18.48 7.32 -0.72
CA GLY A 843 -19.54 7.23 0.28
C GLY A 843 -20.82 7.95 -0.10
N GLY A 844 -21.94 7.42 0.38
CA GLY A 844 -23.28 7.97 0.17
C GLY A 844 -23.95 8.47 1.46
N LEU A 845 -25.22 8.85 1.37
CA LEU A 845 -26.04 9.34 2.50
C LEU A 845 -26.07 8.38 3.72
N LEU A 846 -25.81 7.09 3.51
CA LEU A 846 -25.90 6.04 4.52
C LEU A 846 -24.53 5.44 4.89
N SER A 847 -23.44 6.02 4.38
CA SER A 847 -22.09 5.57 4.66
C SER A 847 -21.75 5.72 6.15
N HIS A 848 -20.71 5.02 6.57
CA HIS A 848 -20.14 5.19 7.92
C HIS A 848 -19.80 6.66 8.17
N GLY A 849 -19.08 7.30 7.25
CA GLY A 849 -18.71 8.72 7.38
C GLY A 849 -19.90 9.67 7.47
N ALA A 850 -21.01 9.43 6.75
CA ALA A 850 -22.20 10.29 6.82
C ALA A 850 -22.89 10.16 8.17
N ILE A 851 -22.98 8.94 8.68
CA ILE A 851 -23.72 8.63 9.92
C ILE A 851 -22.91 9.07 11.12
N VAL A 852 -21.62 8.75 11.14
CA VAL A 852 -20.70 9.28 12.15
C VAL A 852 -20.63 10.79 12.06
N ALA A 853 -20.63 11.45 10.90
CA ALA A 853 -20.69 12.92 10.88
C ALA A 853 -22.01 13.50 11.43
N ARG A 854 -23.15 12.82 11.28
CA ARG A 854 -24.44 13.24 11.88
C ARG A 854 -24.44 13.03 13.38
N GLU A 855 -23.90 11.91 13.84
CA GLU A 855 -23.59 11.67 15.25
C GLU A 855 -22.61 12.72 15.80
N TYR A 856 -21.65 13.08 14.96
CA TYR A 856 -20.75 14.21 14.92
C TYR A 856 -21.37 15.60 15.12
N GLY A 857 -22.63 15.77 14.70
CA GLY A 857 -23.20 17.10 14.51
C GLY A 857 -22.31 18.00 13.64
N ILE A 858 -21.37 17.44 12.89
CA ILE A 858 -20.41 18.15 12.05
C ILE A 858 -20.85 18.05 10.60
N PRO A 859 -20.70 19.10 9.79
CA PRO A 859 -21.07 19.05 8.38
C PRO A 859 -20.26 17.99 7.65
N ALA A 860 -20.90 17.27 6.72
CA ALA A 860 -20.18 16.32 5.89
C ALA A 860 -20.68 16.30 4.44
N VAL A 861 -19.73 16.21 3.51
CA VAL A 861 -19.97 16.07 2.07
C VAL A 861 -19.17 14.88 1.56
N LEU A 862 -19.85 13.85 1.08
CA LEU A 862 -19.20 12.61 0.66
C LEU A 862 -19.23 12.44 -0.85
N GLY A 863 -18.48 11.50 -1.40
CA GLY A 863 -18.50 11.27 -2.86
C GLY A 863 -17.93 12.44 -3.67
N VAL A 864 -17.07 13.27 -3.07
CA VAL A 864 -16.41 14.40 -3.75
C VAL A 864 -15.24 13.86 -4.55
N LYS A 865 -15.44 13.64 -5.84
CA LYS A 865 -14.44 13.02 -6.72
C LYS A 865 -13.08 13.70 -6.61
N ASN A 866 -12.03 12.91 -6.38
CA ASN A 866 -10.63 13.35 -6.28
C ASN A 866 -10.36 14.39 -5.18
N ALA A 867 -11.17 14.47 -4.10
CA ALA A 867 -10.96 15.41 -3.01
C ALA A 867 -9.52 15.41 -2.46
N THR A 868 -8.92 14.25 -2.22
CA THR A 868 -7.55 14.08 -1.71
C THR A 868 -6.46 14.49 -2.69
N LYS A 869 -6.80 14.66 -3.98
CA LYS A 869 -5.89 15.12 -5.04
C LYS A 869 -6.12 16.60 -5.38
N ILE A 870 -7.34 17.09 -5.19
CA ILE A 870 -7.72 18.48 -5.49
C ILE A 870 -7.32 19.41 -4.34
N PHE A 871 -7.60 19.01 -3.10
CA PHE A 871 -7.25 19.80 -1.93
C PHE A 871 -5.77 19.63 -1.54
N ARG A 872 -5.24 20.56 -0.76
CA ARG A 872 -3.90 20.50 -0.17
C ARG A 872 -3.98 20.67 1.34
N ASP A 873 -3.06 20.05 2.08
CA ASP A 873 -2.92 20.27 3.53
C ASP A 873 -2.78 21.77 3.85
N GLY A 874 -3.53 22.23 4.85
CA GLY A 874 -3.57 23.63 5.29
C GLY A 874 -4.43 24.56 4.41
N GLN A 875 -4.96 24.07 3.29
CA GLN A 875 -5.86 24.87 2.43
C GLN A 875 -7.17 25.17 3.17
N THR A 876 -7.64 26.40 3.13
CA THR A 876 -8.93 26.74 3.73
C THR A 876 -10.07 26.50 2.74
N ILE A 877 -11.13 25.83 3.19
CA ILE A 877 -12.32 25.52 2.39
C ILE A 877 -13.60 25.76 3.19
N THR A 878 -14.71 25.94 2.47
CA THR A 878 -16.05 25.95 3.08
C THR A 878 -16.82 24.70 2.71
N VAL A 879 -17.27 23.95 3.72
CA VAL A 879 -18.07 22.72 3.56
C VAL A 879 -19.53 23.02 3.90
N ASP A 880 -20.42 22.90 2.90
CA ASP A 880 -21.88 22.99 3.07
C ASP A 880 -22.48 21.58 2.96
N GLY A 881 -22.59 20.94 4.12
CA GLY A 881 -23.10 19.57 4.25
C GLY A 881 -24.59 19.45 3.96
N LYS A 882 -25.35 20.56 3.96
CA LYS A 882 -26.76 20.58 3.56
C LYS A 882 -26.92 20.54 2.04
N LYS A 883 -26.10 21.28 1.31
CA LYS A 883 -26.12 21.30 -0.17
C LYS A 883 -25.30 20.18 -0.80
N GLY A 884 -24.48 19.49 -0.02
CA GLY A 884 -23.53 18.51 -0.54
C GLY A 884 -22.45 19.19 -1.40
N ALA A 885 -21.94 20.34 -0.96
CA ALA A 885 -21.02 21.15 -1.74
C ALA A 885 -19.82 21.63 -0.92
N VAL A 886 -18.65 21.65 -1.54
CA VAL A 886 -17.41 22.18 -0.97
C VAL A 886 -16.93 23.34 -1.85
N TYR A 887 -16.71 24.50 -1.26
CA TYR A 887 -16.31 25.71 -1.98
C TYR A 887 -14.81 25.95 -1.79
N LEU A 888 -14.11 26.07 -2.92
CA LEU A 888 -12.71 26.47 -2.99
C LEU A 888 -12.61 28.00 -2.88
N GLU A 889 -11.71 28.49 -2.04
CA GLU A 889 -11.32 29.90 -1.99
C GLU A 889 -10.14 30.22 -2.90
#